data_AF-A0A7X1N7T0-F1
#
_entry.id   AF-A0A7X1N7T0-F1
#
_cell.length_a   1.000
_cell.length_b   1.000
_cell.length_c   1.000
_cell.angle_alpha   90.00
_cell.angle_beta   90.00
_cell.angle_gamma   90.00
#
_symmetry.space_group_name_H-M   'P 1'
#
loop_
_entity.id
_entity.type
_entity.pdbx_description
1 polymer ?
#
loop_
_entity_poly.entity_id
_entity_poly.type
_entity_poly.pdbx_seq_one_letter_code
_entity_poly.pdbx_strand_id
1 'polypeptide(L)'
;MNPLSTQHNFQSLSLKDLLEARDLYHWHLSNKANVVGTAVGLYLIRTDEPWPDQHADTNGHDVRNARAKGIRIFDNSEVRPYSWPAVIVLVRDWIDATEFGHGKVDPDHMVPRTLYMPDGRAVPVCVVAVEPTEPATNAPTDARWPSTYIGGGCPLIADAQGIERTASVGCLVTDGHTVYALTNRHVCGEPGSSVKALLRGAVSEVGLASDRQLTREPFTDVFPEFAGNRSFMTLDIGLVEVHDANDWSSQPFGIEGTIGNIVDLNELSLNLQLIDQPVTAFGSASGALDGTIKALFYRHKSVAGYDYVSQFLIAPANGSRQTQPGDSGTLWYLVSSESAEEEKGTRNGSARNGKKRNVVKSARRLYPLAIEWGGQALASDGDGRLNYALSTGLSTACQLLDVDLVREHNVGANPFWGQTGHYSIATAAIESVKQGPLHDFLEANVERISFRLNELTPEQIREKLARGDFVELADVPDLMWKKTPDRVPGGRDYAQNAGPEHPNHYADIDQPNADGKTLRDMTLDNIANMSVAVWSRWYADEGEKDARNEGLLPFRVWQIFDEMVAQLKARNDTKFLCAAGVLAHYVGDACQPLHGSYHSDGYKDAPGATAKKWPGKGVHSTYEDKMVDRHSSDLRPQIGPQAKAFKGKIPAIKTGRDAAFATVTLMSEAAQILPPSTLIDEYVRLGGGSSARVVDGLWAAFGEDTAKLMGAGARFLAAMWEAAYAVADTSLPAGAREIDEQALAHVYQDKTFVPSLTIDKIGPVIG
;
A
#
# COMPACT_ATOMS: atom_id res chain seq x y z
N MET A 1 -19.23 -32.19 -34.98
CA MET A 1 -18.39 -33.41 -35.04
C MET A 1 -19.24 -34.59 -35.52
N ASN A 2 -18.71 -35.45 -36.39
CA ASN A 2 -19.35 -36.72 -36.73
C ASN A 2 -19.20 -37.66 -35.52
N PRO A 3 -20.30 -38.16 -34.92
CA PRO A 3 -20.25 -39.04 -33.74
C PRO A 3 -19.59 -40.42 -34.02
N LEU A 4 -19.33 -40.74 -35.29
CA LEU A 4 -18.62 -41.95 -35.74
C LEU A 4 -17.16 -41.67 -36.15
N SER A 5 -16.67 -40.44 -35.96
CA SER A 5 -15.27 -40.07 -36.23
C SER A 5 -14.34 -40.72 -35.21
N THR A 6 -13.29 -41.41 -35.69
CA THR A 6 -12.19 -41.93 -34.85
C THR A 6 -11.16 -40.86 -34.47
N GLN A 7 -11.41 -39.57 -34.78
CA GLN A 7 -10.53 -38.48 -34.37
C GLN A 7 -10.57 -38.30 -32.85
N HIS A 8 -9.40 -38.24 -32.22
CA HIS A 8 -9.27 -38.05 -30.77
C HIS A 8 -9.98 -36.77 -30.30
N ASN A 9 -10.90 -36.91 -29.34
CA ASN A 9 -11.59 -35.78 -28.73
C ASN A 9 -10.72 -35.21 -27.59
N PHE A 10 -9.84 -34.25 -27.92
CA PHE A 10 -8.97 -33.64 -26.91
C PHE A 10 -9.73 -32.77 -25.88
N GLN A 11 -10.97 -32.34 -26.17
CA GLN A 11 -11.74 -31.47 -25.26
C GLN A 11 -12.21 -32.18 -23.99
N SER A 12 -12.21 -33.52 -23.94
CA SER A 12 -12.62 -34.28 -22.75
C SER A 12 -11.49 -34.52 -21.76
N LEU A 13 -10.26 -34.09 -22.06
CA LEU A 13 -9.11 -34.29 -21.18
C LEU A 13 -9.19 -33.38 -19.94
N SER A 14 -8.94 -33.95 -18.78
CA SER A 14 -8.88 -33.30 -17.47
C SER A 14 -7.45 -32.95 -17.08
N LEU A 15 -7.29 -32.16 -16.01
CA LEU A 15 -5.98 -31.87 -15.42
C LEU A 15 -5.25 -33.15 -14.99
N LYS A 16 -5.97 -34.13 -14.43
CA LYS A 16 -5.43 -35.44 -14.03
C LYS A 16 -4.83 -36.18 -15.22
N ASP A 17 -5.51 -36.16 -16.38
CA ASP A 17 -5.01 -36.81 -17.60
C ASP A 17 -3.70 -36.16 -18.09
N LEU A 18 -3.58 -34.83 -18.00
CA LEU A 18 -2.36 -34.12 -18.39
C LEU A 18 -1.18 -34.43 -17.47
N LEU A 19 -1.42 -34.51 -16.15
CA LEU A 19 -0.40 -34.84 -15.16
C LEU A 19 0.06 -36.29 -15.30
N GLU A 20 -0.85 -37.22 -15.55
CA GLU A 20 -0.54 -38.63 -15.83
C GLU A 20 0.33 -38.76 -17.09
N ALA A 21 -0.02 -38.07 -18.17
CA ALA A 21 0.78 -38.04 -19.38
C ALA A 21 2.18 -37.44 -19.13
N ARG A 22 2.26 -36.35 -18.37
CA ARG A 22 3.53 -35.73 -18.02
C ARG A 22 4.42 -36.66 -17.19
N ASP A 23 3.88 -37.33 -16.18
CA ASP A 23 4.63 -38.27 -15.32
C ASP A 23 5.11 -39.50 -16.11
N LEU A 24 4.24 -40.06 -16.96
CA LEU A 24 4.58 -41.19 -17.84
C LEU A 24 5.73 -40.84 -18.80
N TYR A 25 5.71 -39.64 -19.36
CA TYR A 25 6.69 -39.17 -20.34
C TYR A 25 7.85 -38.38 -19.72
N HIS A 26 7.96 -38.34 -18.39
CA HIS A 26 8.94 -37.53 -17.65
C HIS A 26 10.36 -37.67 -18.21
N TRP A 27 10.88 -38.91 -18.29
CA TRP A 27 12.23 -39.15 -18.79
C TRP A 27 12.39 -38.80 -20.26
N HIS A 28 11.37 -39.05 -21.08
CA HIS A 28 11.43 -38.74 -22.50
C HIS A 28 11.51 -37.24 -22.74
N LEU A 29 10.73 -36.44 -22.00
CA LEU A 29 10.75 -34.98 -22.12
C LEU A 29 11.98 -34.36 -21.46
N SER A 30 12.35 -34.81 -20.26
CA SER A 30 13.47 -34.25 -19.49
C SER A 30 14.85 -34.61 -20.06
N ASN A 31 14.98 -35.70 -20.82
CA ASN A 31 16.24 -36.05 -21.49
C ASN A 31 16.45 -35.33 -22.83
N LYS A 32 15.45 -34.57 -23.34
CA LYS A 32 15.65 -33.78 -24.55
C LYS A 32 16.44 -32.52 -24.24
N ALA A 33 17.61 -32.39 -24.85
CA ALA A 33 18.55 -31.29 -24.59
C ALA A 33 17.95 -29.89 -24.79
N ASN A 34 16.93 -29.75 -25.65
CA ASN A 34 16.27 -28.49 -25.92
C ASN A 34 15.10 -28.18 -24.96
N VAL A 35 14.61 -29.16 -24.18
CA VAL A 35 13.48 -28.99 -23.28
C VAL A 35 13.95 -28.43 -21.95
N VAL A 36 13.63 -27.17 -21.69
CA VAL A 36 14.03 -26.45 -20.47
C VAL A 36 12.94 -26.44 -19.41
N GLY A 37 11.68 -26.62 -19.78
CA GLY A 37 10.56 -26.64 -18.84
C GLY A 37 9.38 -27.46 -19.32
N THR A 38 8.49 -27.82 -18.40
CA THR A 38 7.16 -28.37 -18.71
C THR A 38 6.11 -27.73 -17.81
N ALA A 39 4.88 -27.66 -18.27
CA ALA A 39 3.71 -27.25 -17.49
C ALA A 39 2.46 -27.94 -18.04
N VAL A 40 1.32 -27.75 -17.39
CA VAL A 40 0.02 -28.21 -17.91
C VAL A 40 -0.95 -27.05 -18.00
N GLY A 41 -1.79 -27.04 -19.03
CA GLY A 41 -2.69 -25.92 -19.29
C GLY A 41 -3.55 -26.14 -20.53
N LEU A 42 -3.88 -25.04 -21.19
CA LEU A 42 -4.58 -25.05 -22.47
C LEU A 42 -3.61 -24.74 -23.61
N TYR A 43 -3.87 -25.30 -24.79
CA TYR A 43 -3.06 -25.11 -25.98
C TYR A 43 -3.07 -23.64 -26.40
N LEU A 44 -1.88 -23.06 -26.52
CA LEU A 44 -1.69 -21.65 -26.83
C LEU A 44 -1.70 -21.42 -28.35
N ILE A 45 -2.54 -20.48 -28.76
CA ILE A 45 -2.74 -20.10 -30.17
C ILE A 45 -2.12 -18.72 -30.35
N ARG A 46 -1.30 -18.54 -31.39
CA ARG A 46 -0.67 -17.24 -31.64
C ARG A 46 -1.74 -16.19 -31.92
N THR A 47 -1.54 -14.98 -31.41
CA THR A 47 -2.50 -13.88 -31.55
C THR A 47 -2.73 -13.50 -33.02
N ASP A 48 -1.74 -13.70 -33.88
CA ASP A 48 -1.81 -13.45 -35.33
C ASP A 48 -2.44 -14.60 -36.14
N GLU A 49 -2.72 -15.76 -35.53
CA GLU A 49 -3.39 -16.87 -36.22
C GLU A 49 -4.88 -16.51 -36.45
N PRO A 50 -5.41 -16.67 -37.68
CA PRO A 50 -6.79 -16.32 -38.01
C PRO A 50 -7.80 -17.18 -37.26
N TRP A 51 -8.97 -16.61 -36.98
CA TRP A 51 -10.07 -17.34 -36.34
C TRP A 51 -10.65 -18.42 -37.27
N PRO A 52 -11.30 -19.47 -36.74
CA PRO A 52 -11.78 -20.59 -37.55
C PRO A 52 -12.76 -20.23 -38.67
N ASP A 53 -13.54 -19.19 -38.49
CA ASP A 53 -14.48 -18.60 -39.44
C ASP A 53 -13.82 -17.70 -40.51
N GLN A 54 -12.53 -17.39 -40.34
CA GLN A 54 -11.70 -16.58 -41.23
C GLN A 54 -10.69 -17.41 -42.03
N HIS A 55 -10.82 -18.75 -42.02
CA HIS A 55 -9.88 -19.65 -42.67
C HIS A 55 -9.97 -19.67 -44.20
N ALA A 56 -10.95 -19.02 -44.82
CA ALA A 56 -11.06 -18.91 -46.27
C ALA A 56 -10.91 -17.46 -46.72
N ASP A 57 -10.02 -17.20 -47.68
CA ASP A 57 -10.00 -15.91 -48.37
C ASP A 57 -11.27 -15.73 -49.24
N THR A 58 -11.43 -14.56 -49.86
CA THR A 58 -12.58 -14.26 -50.75
C THR A 58 -12.68 -15.19 -51.97
N ASN A 59 -11.63 -15.99 -52.24
CA ASN A 59 -11.55 -16.96 -53.32
C ASN A 59 -11.65 -18.42 -52.83
N GLY A 60 -11.89 -18.65 -51.53
CA GLY A 60 -12.05 -19.99 -50.95
C GLY A 60 -10.75 -20.74 -50.65
N HIS A 61 -9.59 -20.08 -50.68
CA HIS A 61 -8.31 -20.69 -50.32
C HIS A 61 -8.10 -20.73 -48.80
N ASP A 62 -7.63 -21.87 -48.30
CA ASP A 62 -7.32 -22.07 -46.89
C ASP A 62 -6.09 -21.23 -46.48
N VAL A 63 -6.33 -20.11 -45.80
CA VAL A 63 -5.30 -19.15 -45.41
C VAL A 63 -4.33 -19.77 -44.39
N ARG A 64 -4.67 -20.90 -43.76
CA ARG A 64 -3.80 -21.63 -42.82
C ARG A 64 -2.52 -22.18 -43.46
N ASN A 65 -2.55 -22.47 -44.76
CA ASN A 65 -1.42 -23.09 -45.47
C ASN A 65 -0.50 -22.06 -46.14
N ALA A 66 -0.87 -20.78 -46.16
CA ALA A 66 -0.15 -19.73 -46.89
C ALA A 66 0.91 -18.99 -46.06
N ARG A 67 0.83 -19.03 -44.72
CA ARG A 67 1.81 -18.40 -43.82
C ARG A 67 2.62 -19.47 -43.07
N ALA A 68 3.95 -19.34 -43.11
CA ALA A 68 4.81 -20.06 -42.18
C ALA A 68 4.41 -19.69 -40.74
N LYS A 69 4.17 -20.68 -39.90
CA LYS A 69 3.81 -20.43 -38.50
C LYS A 69 5.06 -19.95 -37.77
N GLY A 70 5.05 -18.71 -37.28
CA GLY A 70 6.18 -18.11 -36.57
C GLY A 70 6.51 -18.80 -35.25
N ILE A 71 7.46 -18.25 -34.49
CA ILE A 71 7.83 -18.77 -33.15
C ILE A 71 6.64 -18.59 -32.20
N ARG A 72 6.33 -19.60 -31.40
CA ARG A 72 5.31 -19.49 -30.34
C ARG A 72 5.99 -19.16 -29.01
N ILE A 73 5.70 -18.00 -28.45
CA ILE A 73 6.11 -17.60 -27.08
C ILE A 73 4.85 -17.32 -26.25
N PHE A 74 4.99 -17.14 -24.94
CA PHE A 74 3.85 -16.82 -24.09
C PHE A 74 3.21 -15.46 -24.41
N ASP A 75 4.03 -14.45 -24.72
CA ASP A 75 3.58 -13.07 -24.97
C ASP A 75 2.75 -12.94 -26.25
N ASN A 76 3.12 -13.66 -27.31
CA ASN A 76 2.44 -13.62 -28.59
C ASN A 76 1.33 -14.68 -28.74
N SER A 77 0.92 -15.33 -27.65
CA SER A 77 -0.05 -16.41 -27.70
C SER A 77 -1.13 -16.31 -26.62
N GLU A 78 -2.33 -16.76 -26.96
CA GLU A 78 -3.53 -16.68 -26.13
C GLU A 78 -4.28 -18.01 -26.10
N VAL A 79 -5.16 -18.14 -25.10
CA VAL A 79 -6.15 -19.22 -25.04
C VAL A 79 -7.40 -18.74 -25.77
N ARG A 80 -7.99 -19.60 -26.60
CA ARG A 80 -9.26 -19.33 -27.28
C ARG A 80 -10.31 -20.36 -26.85
N PRO A 81 -11.62 -20.12 -27.10
CA PRO A 81 -12.68 -21.07 -26.72
C PRO A 81 -12.52 -22.49 -27.28
N TYR A 82 -11.69 -22.67 -28.32
CA TYR A 82 -11.39 -23.97 -28.93
C TYR A 82 -10.00 -24.52 -28.59
N SER A 83 -9.25 -23.88 -27.69
CA SER A 83 -7.98 -24.40 -27.16
C SER A 83 -8.22 -25.72 -26.42
N TRP A 84 -7.34 -26.70 -26.66
CA TRP A 84 -7.43 -28.02 -26.03
C TRP A 84 -6.57 -28.10 -24.76
N PRO A 85 -6.96 -28.89 -23.74
CA PRO A 85 -6.04 -29.32 -22.68
C PRO A 85 -4.75 -29.89 -23.25
N ALA A 86 -3.58 -29.42 -22.78
CA ALA A 86 -2.29 -29.80 -23.33
C ALA A 86 -1.17 -29.81 -22.27
N VAL A 87 -0.18 -30.67 -22.48
CA VAL A 87 1.13 -30.53 -21.82
C VAL A 87 1.90 -29.45 -22.55
N ILE A 88 2.27 -28.39 -21.83
CA ILE A 88 3.10 -27.30 -22.36
C ILE A 88 4.55 -27.72 -22.21
N VAL A 89 5.29 -27.77 -23.32
CA VAL A 89 6.72 -28.11 -23.34
C VAL A 89 7.50 -26.88 -23.75
N LEU A 90 8.39 -26.44 -22.88
CA LEU A 90 9.15 -25.21 -23.05
C LEU A 90 10.52 -25.54 -23.62
N VAL A 91 10.84 -24.94 -24.76
CA VAL A 91 12.09 -25.17 -25.48
C VAL A 91 12.94 -23.91 -25.50
N ARG A 92 14.27 -24.07 -25.44
CA ARG A 92 15.19 -22.92 -25.53
C ARG A 92 15.32 -22.44 -26.97
N ASP A 93 15.54 -23.37 -27.89
CA ASP A 93 15.84 -23.09 -29.29
C ASP A 93 14.62 -23.48 -30.13
N TRP A 94 13.98 -22.52 -30.83
CA TRP A 94 12.88 -22.85 -31.74
C TRP A 94 13.42 -23.46 -33.03
N ILE A 95 13.04 -24.72 -33.30
CA ILE A 95 13.41 -25.45 -34.51
C ILE A 95 12.13 -25.72 -35.31
N ASP A 96 12.10 -25.30 -36.58
CA ASP A 96 10.94 -25.56 -37.43
C ASP A 96 10.75 -27.06 -37.67
N ALA A 97 9.50 -27.50 -37.73
CA ALA A 97 9.17 -28.91 -37.89
C ALA A 97 9.76 -29.53 -39.18
N THR A 98 10.02 -28.72 -40.22
CA THR A 98 10.63 -29.16 -41.48
C THR A 98 12.14 -29.40 -41.38
N GLU A 99 12.77 -29.01 -40.27
CA GLU A 99 14.22 -29.18 -40.05
C GLU A 99 14.59 -30.48 -39.33
N PHE A 100 13.61 -31.17 -38.75
CA PHE A 100 13.82 -32.50 -38.18
C PHE A 100 13.86 -33.57 -39.28
N GLY A 101 14.97 -34.30 -39.37
CA GLY A 101 15.27 -35.23 -40.46
C GLY A 101 16.10 -34.61 -41.58
N HIS A 102 16.21 -35.33 -42.70
CA HIS A 102 16.94 -34.88 -43.91
C HIS A 102 18.41 -34.42 -43.68
N GLY A 103 19.08 -34.94 -42.65
CA GLY A 103 20.49 -34.66 -42.35
C GLY A 103 20.76 -33.32 -41.63
N LYS A 104 19.73 -32.61 -41.14
CA LYS A 104 19.87 -31.36 -40.38
C LYS A 104 19.85 -31.59 -38.88
N VAL A 105 18.69 -31.92 -38.31
CA VAL A 105 18.52 -32.25 -36.89
C VAL A 105 17.99 -33.67 -36.75
N ASP A 106 18.53 -34.43 -35.79
CA ASP A 106 18.06 -35.78 -35.50
C ASP A 106 16.58 -35.77 -35.08
N PRO A 107 15.69 -36.53 -35.76
CA PRO A 107 14.28 -36.66 -35.37
C PRO A 107 14.04 -37.04 -33.91
N ASP A 108 14.96 -37.75 -33.26
CA ASP A 108 14.85 -38.15 -31.84
C ASP A 108 14.88 -36.95 -30.89
N HIS A 109 15.42 -35.80 -31.33
CA HIS A 109 15.38 -34.55 -30.59
C HIS A 109 14.04 -33.81 -30.71
N MET A 110 13.17 -34.19 -31.65
CA MET A 110 11.86 -33.56 -31.82
C MET A 110 10.99 -33.79 -30.58
N VAL A 111 10.33 -32.73 -30.10
CA VAL A 111 9.30 -32.85 -29.07
C VAL A 111 8.06 -33.47 -29.72
N PRO A 112 7.52 -34.60 -29.21
CA PRO A 112 6.32 -35.22 -29.75
C PRO A 112 5.16 -34.22 -29.74
N ARG A 113 4.36 -34.19 -30.82
CA ARG A 113 3.15 -33.36 -30.89
C ARG A 113 2.00 -33.90 -30.04
N THR A 114 2.04 -35.19 -29.74
CA THR A 114 1.03 -35.93 -28.98
C THR A 114 1.72 -37.00 -28.15
N LEU A 115 1.31 -37.15 -26.90
CA LEU A 115 1.69 -38.22 -25.98
C LEU A 115 0.60 -39.29 -26.01
N TYR A 116 0.97 -40.53 -26.31
CA TYR A 116 0.03 -41.65 -26.43
C TYR A 116 0.04 -42.48 -25.15
N MET A 117 -1.09 -42.52 -24.47
CA MET A 117 -1.24 -43.23 -23.21
C MET A 117 -1.45 -44.74 -23.46
N PRO A 118 -1.06 -45.63 -22.52
CA PRO A 118 -1.24 -47.08 -22.66
C PRO A 118 -2.70 -47.51 -22.83
N ASP A 119 -3.64 -46.69 -22.37
CA ASP A 119 -5.09 -46.93 -22.46
C ASP A 119 -5.75 -46.35 -23.72
N GLY A 120 -4.94 -45.80 -24.64
CA GLY A 120 -5.42 -45.23 -25.91
C GLY A 120 -5.82 -43.77 -25.84
N ARG A 121 -5.76 -43.10 -24.67
CA ARG A 121 -5.85 -41.63 -24.60
C ARG A 121 -4.68 -41.00 -25.37
N ALA A 122 -4.93 -39.85 -25.97
CA ALA A 122 -3.93 -39.08 -26.69
C ALA A 122 -3.92 -37.65 -26.12
N VAL A 123 -2.79 -37.23 -25.59
CA VAL A 123 -2.63 -35.91 -24.93
C VAL A 123 -1.80 -34.99 -25.82
N PRO A 124 -2.32 -33.84 -26.25
CA PRO A 124 -1.59 -32.95 -27.13
C PRO A 124 -0.46 -32.21 -26.39
N VAL A 125 0.58 -31.86 -27.14
CA VAL A 125 1.72 -31.10 -26.64
C VAL A 125 1.75 -29.72 -27.28
N CYS A 126 1.79 -28.68 -26.45
CA CYS A 126 1.97 -27.30 -26.87
C CYS A 126 3.43 -26.89 -26.69
N VAL A 127 4.19 -26.84 -27.78
CA VAL A 127 5.59 -26.38 -27.76
C VAL A 127 5.65 -24.85 -27.70
N VAL A 128 6.34 -24.30 -26.72
CA VAL A 128 6.50 -22.86 -26.50
C VAL A 128 7.99 -22.54 -26.35
N ALA A 129 8.51 -21.61 -27.13
CA ALA A 129 9.86 -21.11 -26.97
C ALA A 129 9.94 -20.20 -25.74
N VAL A 130 11.01 -20.35 -24.97
CA VAL A 130 11.33 -19.48 -23.85
C VAL A 130 12.82 -19.17 -23.83
N GLU A 131 13.15 -17.92 -23.58
CA GLU A 131 14.51 -17.48 -23.30
C GLU A 131 14.51 -16.88 -21.89
N PRO A 132 15.08 -17.58 -20.89
CA PRO A 132 15.24 -17.02 -19.56
C PRO A 132 16.12 -15.79 -19.60
N THR A 133 15.68 -14.70 -18.98
CA THR A 133 16.44 -13.45 -18.87
C THR A 133 16.71 -13.10 -17.42
N GLU A 134 17.57 -12.11 -17.19
CA GLU A 134 17.59 -11.45 -15.88
C GLU A 134 16.26 -10.73 -15.62
N PRO A 135 15.79 -10.68 -14.37
CA PRO A 135 14.59 -9.92 -13.99
C PRO A 135 14.71 -8.47 -14.46
N ALA A 136 13.65 -7.95 -15.09
CA ALA A 136 13.57 -6.53 -15.40
C ALA A 136 13.44 -5.77 -14.07
N THR A 137 14.51 -5.13 -13.60
CA THR A 137 14.50 -4.35 -12.37
C THR A 137 14.03 -2.93 -12.65
N ASN A 138 12.83 -2.60 -12.18
CA ASN A 138 12.45 -1.20 -11.98
C ASN A 138 12.81 -0.81 -10.54
N ALA A 139 13.17 0.46 -10.29
CA ALA A 139 13.30 0.93 -8.92
C ALA A 139 11.98 0.66 -8.18
N PRO A 140 12.02 0.15 -6.93
CA PRO A 140 10.81 -0.07 -6.17
C PRO A 140 10.04 1.26 -6.13
N THR A 141 8.75 1.21 -6.42
CA THR A 141 7.93 2.40 -6.18
C THR A 141 7.95 2.67 -4.69
N ASP A 142 8.21 3.92 -4.28
CA ASP A 142 8.03 4.38 -2.91
C ASP A 142 6.53 4.37 -2.57
N ALA A 143 5.96 3.16 -2.48
CA ALA A 143 4.63 2.95 -1.98
C ALA A 143 4.62 3.45 -0.54
N ARG A 144 3.76 4.43 -0.26
CA ARG A 144 3.57 4.93 1.10
C ARG A 144 2.81 3.88 1.89
N TRP A 145 3.53 3.20 2.79
CA TRP A 145 2.93 2.23 3.69
C TRP A 145 2.32 2.91 4.91
N PRO A 146 1.21 2.41 5.45
CA PRO A 146 0.71 2.83 6.75
C PRO A 146 1.80 2.83 7.81
N SER A 147 1.84 3.89 8.61
CA SER A 147 2.65 3.90 9.82
C SER A 147 1.94 3.17 10.97
N THR A 148 0.62 3.00 10.95
CA THR A 148 -0.14 2.60 12.15
C THR A 148 -0.42 1.11 12.24
N TYR A 149 -0.54 0.43 11.10
CA TYR A 149 -0.84 -0.99 11.00
C TYR A 149 0.00 -1.68 9.91
N ILE A 150 0.21 -2.98 10.10
CA ILE A 150 0.86 -3.88 9.15
C ILE A 150 -0.18 -4.88 8.63
N GLY A 151 -0.09 -5.29 7.37
CA GLY A 151 -1.14 -6.08 6.72
C GLY A 151 -0.69 -6.54 5.35
N GLY A 152 -1.55 -7.23 4.61
CA GLY A 152 -1.20 -7.79 3.31
C GLY A 152 -0.61 -6.73 2.37
N GLY A 153 0.49 -7.04 1.72
CA GLY A 153 1.26 -6.15 0.85
C GLY A 153 2.34 -5.32 1.54
N CYS A 154 2.26 -5.07 2.85
CA CYS A 154 3.27 -4.28 3.57
C CYS A 154 4.68 -4.91 3.53
N PRO A 155 5.74 -4.08 3.61
CA PRO A 155 7.10 -4.56 3.64
C PRO A 155 7.44 -5.21 4.98
N LEU A 156 7.94 -6.44 4.94
CA LEU A 156 8.73 -7.06 5.98
C LEU A 156 10.21 -6.85 5.71
N ILE A 157 10.96 -6.65 6.78
CA ILE A 157 12.40 -6.42 6.78
C ILE A 157 13.05 -7.58 7.54
N ALA A 158 13.98 -8.27 6.90
CA ALA A 158 14.74 -9.35 7.49
C ALA A 158 16.25 -9.14 7.29
N ASP A 159 17.02 -9.35 8.35
CA ASP A 159 18.48 -9.28 8.31
C ASP A 159 19.05 -10.69 8.08
N ALA A 160 19.67 -10.91 6.91
CA ALA A 160 20.29 -12.18 6.57
C ALA A 160 21.77 -11.97 6.24
N GLN A 161 22.67 -12.52 7.07
CA GLN A 161 24.12 -12.46 6.87
C GLN A 161 24.69 -11.03 6.73
N GLY A 162 24.11 -10.07 7.46
CA GLY A 162 24.51 -8.66 7.40
C GLY A 162 23.94 -7.89 6.20
N ILE A 163 23.02 -8.49 5.46
CA ILE A 163 22.27 -7.86 4.37
C ILE A 163 20.81 -7.74 4.79
N GLU A 164 20.30 -6.51 4.80
CA GLU A 164 18.88 -6.24 4.96
C GLU A 164 18.14 -6.61 3.67
N ARG A 165 17.04 -7.35 3.79
CA ARG A 165 16.17 -7.75 2.68
C ARG A 165 14.75 -7.33 2.98
N THR A 166 14.05 -6.90 1.92
CA THR A 166 12.63 -6.57 1.97
C THR A 166 11.80 -7.62 1.26
N ALA A 167 10.57 -7.80 1.72
CA ALA A 167 9.59 -8.76 1.21
C ALA A 167 8.18 -8.30 1.56
N SER A 168 7.15 -8.97 1.06
CA SER A 168 5.75 -8.68 1.38
C SER A 168 5.20 -9.55 2.52
N VAL A 169 4.30 -8.97 3.30
CA VAL A 169 3.28 -9.73 4.06
C VAL A 169 2.24 -10.25 3.08
N GLY A 170 1.87 -11.53 3.16
CA GLY A 170 0.76 -12.08 2.38
C GLY A 170 -0.59 -11.79 3.01
N CYS A 171 -0.82 -12.39 4.19
CA CYS A 171 -2.05 -12.23 4.96
C CYS A 171 -1.82 -12.64 6.43
N LEU A 172 -2.84 -12.43 7.27
CA LEU A 172 -2.88 -12.98 8.62
C LEU A 172 -3.54 -14.36 8.61
N VAL A 173 -2.95 -15.31 9.34
CA VAL A 173 -3.51 -16.66 9.56
C VAL A 173 -3.46 -17.02 11.05
N THR A 174 -4.23 -18.02 11.48
CA THR A 174 -4.28 -18.44 12.89
C THR A 174 -4.48 -19.93 13.03
N ASP A 175 -3.93 -20.52 14.09
CA ASP A 175 -4.25 -21.90 14.51
C ASP A 175 -5.37 -21.94 15.57
N GLY A 176 -6.10 -20.84 15.74
CA GLY A 176 -7.12 -20.64 16.75
C GLY A 176 -6.60 -20.12 18.10
N HIS A 177 -5.29 -20.17 18.35
CA HIS A 177 -4.66 -19.58 19.53
C HIS A 177 -3.74 -18.42 19.18
N THR A 178 -2.82 -18.63 18.25
CA THR A 178 -1.79 -17.68 17.84
C THR A 178 -2.16 -17.08 16.49
N VAL A 179 -1.94 -15.77 16.34
CA VAL A 179 -2.03 -15.09 15.04
C VAL A 179 -0.63 -15.03 14.44
N TYR A 180 -0.55 -15.34 13.15
CA TYR A 180 0.67 -15.33 12.38
C TYR A 180 0.52 -14.39 11.19
N ALA A 181 1.60 -13.71 10.81
CA ALA A 181 1.73 -13.13 9.49
C ALA A 181 2.35 -14.17 8.56
N LEU A 182 1.64 -14.50 7.48
CA LEU A 182 2.10 -15.44 6.46
C LEU A 182 2.96 -14.69 5.43
N THR A 183 4.15 -15.22 5.16
CA THR A 183 5.08 -14.76 4.11
C THR A 183 5.85 -15.99 3.57
N ASN A 184 7.03 -15.82 2.96
CA ASN A 184 7.86 -16.95 2.54
C ASN A 184 8.89 -17.36 3.59
N ARG A 185 9.31 -18.63 3.54
CA ARG A 185 10.35 -19.13 4.42
C ARG A 185 11.68 -18.43 4.19
N HIS A 186 12.05 -18.19 2.93
CA HIS A 186 13.29 -17.45 2.63
C HIS A 186 13.28 -15.99 3.09
N VAL A 187 12.10 -15.46 3.47
CA VAL A 187 11.92 -14.12 4.03
C VAL A 187 12.06 -14.16 5.54
N CYS A 188 11.24 -14.96 6.24
CA CYS A 188 11.27 -14.99 7.70
C CYS A 188 12.55 -15.66 8.27
N GLY A 189 13.19 -16.53 7.48
CA GLY A 189 14.41 -17.23 7.88
C GLY A 189 14.13 -18.45 8.77
N GLU A 190 15.17 -18.89 9.47
CA GLU A 190 15.07 -20.05 10.37
C GLU A 190 14.18 -19.73 11.59
N PRO A 191 13.60 -20.75 12.24
CA PRO A 191 12.76 -20.53 13.43
C PRO A 191 13.49 -19.72 14.51
N GLY A 192 12.79 -18.74 15.08
CA GLY A 192 13.31 -17.78 16.06
C GLY A 192 14.01 -16.55 15.47
N SER A 193 14.18 -16.46 14.15
CA SER A 193 14.71 -15.25 13.50
C SER A 193 13.76 -14.05 13.71
N SER A 194 14.35 -12.90 14.03
CA SER A 194 13.63 -11.63 14.18
C SER A 194 13.16 -11.11 12.82
N VAL A 195 11.88 -10.75 12.75
CA VAL A 195 11.28 -10.10 11.58
C VAL A 195 10.82 -8.70 11.96
N LYS A 196 11.18 -7.72 11.14
CA LYS A 196 10.91 -6.31 11.38
C LYS A 196 9.91 -5.76 10.35
N ALA A 197 9.27 -4.66 10.68
CA ALA A 197 8.53 -3.84 9.72
C ALA A 197 8.57 -2.37 10.14
N LEU A 198 8.18 -1.49 9.22
CA LEU A 198 7.95 -0.09 9.55
C LEU A 198 6.64 0.02 10.34
N LEU A 199 6.75 0.46 11.60
CA LEU A 199 5.63 0.69 12.49
C LEU A 199 5.86 2.00 13.24
N ARG A 200 4.88 2.88 13.20
CA ARG A 200 4.82 4.22 13.80
C ARG A 200 6.02 5.08 13.38
N GLY A 201 6.35 5.00 12.08
CA GLY A 201 7.46 5.74 11.48
C GLY A 201 8.85 5.22 11.82
N ALA A 202 8.97 4.12 12.60
CA ALA A 202 10.24 3.49 12.96
C ALA A 202 10.28 2.03 12.50
N VAL A 203 11.48 1.53 12.17
CA VAL A 203 11.67 0.10 11.99
C VAL A 203 11.63 -0.55 13.37
N SER A 204 10.72 -1.49 13.57
CA SER A 204 10.56 -2.22 14.83
C SER A 204 10.50 -3.71 14.56
N GLU A 205 10.91 -4.51 15.54
CA GLU A 205 10.67 -5.95 15.52
C GLU A 205 9.18 -6.22 15.76
N VAL A 206 8.55 -6.95 14.86
CA VAL A 206 7.09 -7.16 14.84
C VAL A 206 6.70 -8.61 15.09
N GLY A 207 7.66 -9.52 15.05
CA GLY A 207 7.46 -10.93 15.37
C GLY A 207 8.71 -11.77 15.18
N LEU A 208 8.56 -13.07 15.42
CA LEU A 208 9.61 -14.06 15.23
C LEU A 208 9.17 -15.12 14.21
N ALA A 209 10.10 -15.62 13.41
CA ALA A 209 9.82 -16.74 12.51
C ALA A 209 9.41 -17.98 13.33
N SER A 210 8.25 -18.55 13.01
CA SER A 210 7.73 -19.76 13.65
C SER A 210 8.51 -20.99 13.21
N ASP A 211 8.40 -22.09 13.95
CA ASP A 211 8.88 -23.41 13.53
C ASP A 211 7.96 -24.07 12.48
N ARG A 212 6.72 -23.57 12.33
CA ARG A 212 5.78 -23.98 11.28
C ARG A 212 6.11 -23.30 9.95
N GLN A 213 6.92 -23.99 9.14
CA GLN A 213 7.36 -23.51 7.83
C GLN A 213 7.35 -24.64 6.80
N LEU A 214 7.14 -24.27 5.53
CA LEU A 214 7.15 -25.18 4.38
C LEU A 214 8.29 -24.81 3.44
N THR A 215 9.05 -25.81 2.98
CA THR A 215 10.05 -25.63 1.93
C THR A 215 9.51 -26.17 0.61
N ARG A 216 9.53 -27.49 0.48
CA ARG A 216 8.98 -28.25 -0.63
C ARG A 216 8.48 -29.59 -0.09
N GLU A 217 7.48 -30.14 -0.73
CA GLU A 217 6.96 -31.46 -0.41
C GLU A 217 6.91 -32.34 -1.66
N PRO A 218 7.01 -33.68 -1.54
CA PRO A 218 6.71 -34.56 -2.65
C PRO A 218 5.34 -34.21 -3.22
N PHE A 219 5.25 -34.11 -4.55
CA PHE A 219 4.02 -33.67 -5.21
C PHE A 219 2.80 -34.53 -4.83
N THR A 220 3.01 -35.83 -4.68
CA THR A 220 2.00 -36.81 -4.28
C THR A 220 1.59 -36.71 -2.82
N ASP A 221 2.38 -36.05 -1.97
CA ASP A 221 1.99 -35.82 -0.57
C ASP A 221 1.07 -34.60 -0.48
N VAL A 222 1.23 -33.64 -1.39
CA VAL A 222 0.35 -32.46 -1.51
C VAL A 222 -0.93 -32.78 -2.28
N PHE A 223 -0.84 -33.55 -3.37
CA PHE A 223 -1.97 -33.96 -4.21
C PHE A 223 -1.97 -35.48 -4.45
N PRO A 224 -2.41 -36.29 -3.48
CA PRO A 224 -2.40 -37.75 -3.57
C PRO A 224 -3.11 -38.34 -4.77
N GLU A 225 -4.15 -37.68 -5.28
CA GLU A 225 -4.95 -38.17 -6.42
C GLU A 225 -4.34 -37.85 -7.80
N PHE A 226 -3.24 -37.09 -7.84
CA PHE A 226 -2.56 -36.70 -9.07
C PHE A 226 -1.22 -37.44 -9.26
N ALA A 227 -0.91 -37.74 -10.52
CA ALA A 227 0.38 -38.32 -10.87
C ALA A 227 1.51 -37.26 -10.81
N GLY A 228 2.66 -37.65 -10.26
CA GLY A 228 3.81 -36.76 -10.12
C GLY A 228 4.92 -37.36 -9.25
N ASN A 229 5.19 -38.66 -9.42
CA ASN A 229 6.10 -39.43 -8.56
C ASN A 229 7.55 -38.92 -8.57
N ARG A 230 7.90 -38.08 -9.55
CA ARG A 230 9.23 -37.48 -9.72
C ARG A 230 9.17 -35.96 -9.65
N SER A 231 8.24 -35.41 -8.88
CA SER A 231 8.08 -33.98 -8.71
C SER A 231 8.02 -33.57 -7.25
N PHE A 232 8.60 -32.42 -6.93
CA PHE A 232 8.40 -31.69 -5.69
C PHE A 232 7.54 -30.46 -5.97
N MET A 233 6.52 -30.25 -5.14
CA MET A 233 5.85 -28.95 -5.06
C MET A 233 6.75 -27.98 -4.30
N THR A 234 7.11 -26.86 -4.93
CA THR A 234 7.81 -25.78 -4.23
C THR A 234 6.76 -24.95 -3.50
N LEU A 235 6.86 -24.89 -2.17
CA LEU A 235 5.88 -24.22 -1.31
C LEU A 235 6.44 -22.88 -0.84
N ASP A 236 7.61 -22.93 -0.19
CA ASP A 236 8.37 -21.80 0.35
C ASP A 236 7.51 -20.82 1.17
N ILE A 237 6.83 -21.35 2.19
CA ILE A 237 5.92 -20.61 3.05
C ILE A 237 6.51 -20.53 4.46
N GLY A 238 6.45 -19.35 5.07
CA GLY A 238 6.89 -19.12 6.44
C GLY A 238 5.81 -18.38 7.22
N LEU A 239 5.70 -18.70 8.51
CA LEU A 239 4.85 -17.98 9.45
C LEU A 239 5.70 -17.13 10.38
N VAL A 240 5.24 -15.91 10.65
CA VAL A 240 5.81 -15.01 11.64
C VAL A 240 4.83 -14.92 12.80
N GLU A 241 5.22 -15.38 13.98
CA GLU A 241 4.48 -15.20 15.22
C GLU A 241 4.51 -13.71 15.60
N VAL A 242 3.37 -13.04 15.47
CA VAL A 242 3.32 -11.59 15.68
C VAL A 242 3.34 -11.25 17.16
N HIS A 243 4.15 -10.26 17.56
CA HIS A 243 4.30 -9.86 18.97
C HIS A 243 3.03 -9.24 19.54
N ASP A 244 2.37 -8.39 18.76
CA ASP A 244 1.09 -7.76 19.12
C ASP A 244 0.17 -7.75 17.90
N ALA A 245 -0.84 -8.61 17.90
CA ALA A 245 -1.82 -8.66 16.82
C ALA A 245 -2.54 -7.31 16.61
N ASN A 246 -2.59 -6.42 17.61
CA ASN A 246 -3.24 -5.11 17.48
C ASN A 246 -2.48 -4.12 16.58
N ASP A 247 -1.23 -4.43 16.23
CA ASP A 247 -0.46 -3.69 15.22
C ASP A 247 -0.73 -4.20 13.80
N TRP A 248 -1.61 -5.20 13.64
CA TRP A 248 -1.89 -5.84 12.36
C TRP A 248 -3.34 -5.68 11.91
N SER A 249 -3.55 -5.70 10.59
CA SER A 249 -4.86 -5.72 9.93
C SER A 249 -4.96 -6.93 9.00
N SER A 250 -6.13 -7.56 8.95
CA SER A 250 -6.44 -8.61 7.97
C SER A 250 -6.77 -8.05 6.59
N GLN A 251 -6.93 -6.73 6.44
CA GLN A 251 -7.19 -6.12 5.14
C GLN A 251 -5.88 -6.03 4.33
N PRO A 252 -5.88 -6.49 3.06
CA PRO A 252 -4.75 -6.23 2.18
C PRO A 252 -4.70 -4.75 1.83
N PHE A 253 -3.51 -4.17 1.91
CA PHE A 253 -3.28 -2.80 1.47
C PHE A 253 -3.19 -2.73 -0.05
N GLY A 254 -3.71 -1.64 -0.61
CA GLY A 254 -3.55 -1.31 -2.03
C GLY A 254 -4.37 -2.11 -3.04
N ILE A 255 -5.30 -2.99 -2.60
CA ILE A 255 -6.21 -3.71 -3.49
C ILE A 255 -7.67 -3.33 -3.17
N GLU A 256 -8.46 -3.05 -4.22
CA GLU A 256 -9.88 -2.70 -4.08
C GLU A 256 -10.81 -3.91 -4.18
N GLY A 257 -11.68 -4.08 -3.19
CA GLY A 257 -12.78 -5.02 -3.23
C GLY A 257 -13.09 -5.65 -1.88
N THR A 258 -14.22 -6.33 -1.80
CA THR A 258 -14.54 -7.15 -0.62
C THR A 258 -13.79 -8.48 -0.70
N ILE A 259 -12.99 -8.76 0.31
CA ILE A 259 -12.26 -10.03 0.42
C ILE A 259 -13.23 -11.16 0.81
N GLY A 260 -13.42 -12.08 -0.14
CA GLY A 260 -14.22 -13.28 0.01
C GLY A 260 -13.52 -14.37 0.81
N ASN A 261 -14.02 -15.60 0.66
CA ASN A 261 -13.37 -16.78 1.22
C ASN A 261 -12.11 -17.11 0.42
N ILE A 262 -11.19 -17.85 1.05
CA ILE A 262 -10.09 -18.51 0.35
C ILE A 262 -10.62 -19.34 -0.83
N VAL A 263 -9.89 -19.35 -1.94
CA VAL A 263 -10.17 -20.27 -3.05
C VAL A 263 -9.78 -21.67 -2.59
N ASP A 264 -10.78 -22.47 -2.22
CA ASP A 264 -10.62 -23.84 -1.74
C ASP A 264 -10.32 -24.78 -2.92
N LEU A 265 -9.03 -25.10 -3.09
CA LEU A 265 -8.51 -25.90 -4.18
C LEU A 265 -8.09 -27.28 -3.68
N ASN A 266 -8.85 -28.28 -4.09
CA ASN A 266 -8.54 -29.70 -3.95
C ASN A 266 -8.44 -30.34 -5.34
N GLU A 267 -8.11 -31.63 -5.43
CA GLU A 267 -7.91 -32.33 -6.71
C GLU A 267 -9.18 -32.42 -7.59
N LEU A 268 -10.35 -32.10 -7.06
CA LEU A 268 -11.60 -32.00 -7.82
C LEU A 268 -11.87 -30.56 -8.30
N SER A 269 -11.56 -29.55 -7.49
CA SER A 269 -11.80 -28.13 -7.84
C SER A 269 -10.63 -27.49 -8.60
N LEU A 270 -9.40 -27.97 -8.43
CA LEU A 270 -8.23 -27.55 -9.18
C LEU A 270 -8.31 -28.07 -10.62
N ASN A 271 -8.66 -27.18 -11.55
CA ASN A 271 -8.94 -27.56 -12.93
C ASN A 271 -8.52 -26.47 -13.95
N LEU A 272 -8.60 -26.82 -15.24
CA LEU A 272 -8.11 -25.99 -16.34
C LEU A 272 -8.92 -24.71 -16.59
N GLN A 273 -10.09 -24.53 -15.97
CA GLN A 273 -10.86 -23.29 -16.04
C GLN A 273 -10.16 -22.11 -15.34
N LEU A 274 -9.18 -22.40 -14.47
CA LEU A 274 -8.34 -21.38 -13.86
C LEU A 274 -7.37 -20.74 -14.86
N ILE A 275 -7.07 -21.41 -15.97
CA ILE A 275 -6.21 -20.84 -17.02
C ILE A 275 -6.89 -19.60 -17.62
N ASP A 276 -6.10 -18.54 -17.78
CA ASP A 276 -6.45 -17.22 -18.29
C ASP A 276 -7.44 -16.43 -17.41
N GLN A 277 -7.71 -16.89 -16.18
CA GLN A 277 -8.47 -16.12 -15.21
C GLN A 277 -7.67 -14.90 -14.71
N PRO A 278 -8.32 -13.74 -14.56
CA PRO A 278 -7.68 -12.53 -14.06
C PRO A 278 -7.40 -12.62 -12.56
N VAL A 279 -6.21 -12.18 -12.17
CA VAL A 279 -5.76 -12.08 -10.79
C VAL A 279 -5.16 -10.71 -10.52
N THR A 280 -5.25 -10.25 -9.27
CA THR A 280 -4.70 -8.97 -8.83
C THR A 280 -3.95 -9.16 -7.50
N ALA A 281 -2.98 -8.31 -7.22
CA ALA A 281 -2.18 -8.35 -6.01
C ALA A 281 -1.63 -6.96 -5.66
N PHE A 282 -1.05 -6.82 -4.46
CA PHE A 282 -0.29 -5.65 -4.07
C PHE A 282 0.96 -6.09 -3.33
N GLY A 283 2.12 -5.88 -3.97
CA GLY A 283 3.42 -6.29 -3.45
C GLY A 283 4.22 -5.12 -2.89
N SER A 284 5.16 -5.43 -2.00
CA SER A 284 5.92 -4.41 -1.28
C SER A 284 6.89 -3.63 -2.18
N ALA A 285 7.36 -4.24 -3.27
CA ALA A 285 8.27 -3.63 -4.23
C ALA A 285 7.52 -3.06 -5.45
N SER A 286 6.53 -3.81 -5.96
CA SER A 286 5.80 -3.44 -7.17
C SER A 286 4.58 -2.54 -6.94
N GLY A 287 4.04 -2.50 -5.73
CA GLY A 287 2.72 -1.94 -5.48
C GLY A 287 1.64 -2.77 -6.19
N ALA A 288 0.70 -2.11 -6.87
CA ALA A 288 -0.40 -2.79 -7.55
C ALA A 288 0.08 -3.65 -8.72
N LEU A 289 -0.39 -4.90 -8.74
CA LEU A 289 -0.07 -5.93 -9.71
C LEU A 289 -1.36 -6.50 -10.30
N ASP A 290 -1.41 -6.65 -11.62
CA ASP A 290 -2.48 -7.34 -12.32
C ASP A 290 -1.88 -8.42 -13.22
N GLY A 291 -2.56 -9.56 -13.33
CA GLY A 291 -2.05 -10.70 -14.06
C GLY A 291 -3.11 -11.70 -14.49
N THR A 292 -2.64 -12.76 -15.14
CA THR A 292 -3.46 -13.88 -15.60
C THR A 292 -2.73 -15.21 -15.35
N ILE A 293 -3.47 -16.24 -14.95
CA ILE A 293 -2.90 -17.57 -14.72
C ILE A 293 -2.60 -18.22 -16.08
N LYS A 294 -1.33 -18.39 -16.45
CA LYS A 294 -0.95 -18.92 -17.78
C LYS A 294 -0.79 -20.43 -17.81
N ALA A 295 -0.30 -21.04 -16.74
CA ALA A 295 -0.13 -22.48 -16.66
C ALA A 295 -0.21 -22.95 -15.20
N LEU A 296 -0.46 -24.24 -15.04
CA LEU A 296 -0.40 -24.93 -13.76
C LEU A 296 0.83 -25.85 -13.73
N PHE A 297 1.35 -26.08 -12.52
CA PHE A 297 2.42 -27.05 -12.28
C PHE A 297 3.66 -26.81 -13.15
N TYR A 298 4.07 -25.54 -13.30
CA TYR A 298 5.22 -25.15 -14.12
C TYR A 298 6.53 -25.61 -13.47
N ARG A 299 7.33 -26.36 -14.23
CA ARG A 299 8.67 -26.80 -13.85
C ARG A 299 9.67 -25.66 -14.01
N HIS A 300 10.10 -25.10 -12.89
CA HIS A 300 11.14 -24.05 -12.84
C HIS A 300 12.54 -24.62 -12.66
N LYS A 301 12.69 -25.86 -12.18
CA LYS A 301 13.99 -26.48 -11.91
C LYS A 301 13.92 -28.00 -11.98
N SER A 302 15.02 -28.64 -12.37
CA SER A 302 15.21 -30.10 -12.29
C SER A 302 16.54 -30.45 -11.63
N VAL A 303 16.54 -31.39 -10.69
CA VAL A 303 17.76 -31.87 -10.01
C VAL A 303 17.66 -33.38 -9.77
N ALA A 304 18.71 -34.11 -10.12
CA ALA A 304 18.82 -35.56 -9.86
C ALA A 304 17.61 -36.38 -10.36
N GLY A 305 17.01 -35.97 -11.49
CA GLY A 305 15.86 -36.64 -12.07
C GLY A 305 14.50 -36.26 -11.47
N TYR A 306 14.47 -35.32 -10.52
CA TYR A 306 13.24 -34.75 -9.95
C TYR A 306 12.99 -33.34 -10.49
N ASP A 307 11.73 -33.04 -10.76
CA ASP A 307 11.25 -31.74 -11.19
C ASP A 307 10.69 -30.94 -10.01
N TYR A 308 10.96 -29.65 -9.97
CA TYR A 308 10.43 -28.73 -8.97
C TYR A 308 9.41 -27.86 -9.67
N VAL A 309 8.17 -27.90 -9.19
CA VAL A 309 7.05 -27.24 -9.83
C VAL A 309 6.44 -26.15 -8.94
N SER A 310 5.98 -25.06 -9.55
CA SER A 310 5.07 -24.10 -8.91
C SER A 310 3.63 -24.54 -9.15
N GLN A 311 2.69 -24.20 -8.26
CA GLN A 311 1.28 -24.54 -8.50
C GLN A 311 0.69 -23.67 -9.62
N PHE A 312 1.00 -22.37 -9.59
CA PHE A 312 0.60 -21.42 -10.62
C PHE A 312 1.81 -20.75 -11.27
N LEU A 313 1.67 -20.46 -12.56
CA LEU A 313 2.50 -19.53 -13.31
C LEU A 313 1.61 -18.36 -13.73
N ILE A 314 1.83 -17.18 -13.14
CA ILE A 314 1.02 -15.99 -13.38
C ILE A 314 1.81 -15.03 -14.27
N ALA A 315 1.24 -14.68 -15.43
CA ALA A 315 1.81 -13.65 -16.29
C ALA A 315 1.32 -12.26 -15.89
N PRO A 316 2.15 -11.22 -16.02
CA PRO A 316 1.69 -9.85 -15.88
C PRO A 316 0.66 -9.51 -16.96
N ALA A 317 -0.27 -8.62 -16.65
CA ALA A 317 -1.19 -8.08 -17.65
C ALA A 317 -0.44 -7.12 -18.59
N ASN A 318 -0.91 -7.00 -19.85
CA ASN A 318 -0.24 -6.13 -20.82
C ASN A 318 -0.22 -4.68 -20.34
N GLY A 319 0.99 -4.10 -20.24
CA GLY A 319 1.21 -2.73 -19.80
C GLY A 319 1.07 -2.50 -18.29
N SER A 320 0.85 -3.54 -17.48
CA SER A 320 0.84 -3.43 -16.02
C SER A 320 2.26 -3.47 -15.44
N ARG A 321 2.38 -3.09 -14.16
CA ARG A 321 3.58 -3.42 -13.37
C ARG A 321 3.73 -4.94 -13.30
N GLN A 322 4.98 -5.39 -13.16
CA GLN A 322 5.36 -6.80 -13.12
C GLN A 322 6.06 -7.07 -11.80
N THR A 323 5.91 -8.29 -11.26
CA THR A 323 6.56 -8.68 -10.01
C THR A 323 8.08 -8.42 -10.03
N GLN A 324 8.62 -8.04 -8.87
CA GLN A 324 10.01 -7.67 -8.65
C GLN A 324 10.60 -8.41 -7.45
N PRO A 325 11.95 -8.53 -7.38
CA PRO A 325 12.62 -8.85 -6.12
C PRO A 325 12.13 -7.92 -5.00
N GLY A 326 11.60 -8.51 -3.93
CA GLY A 326 10.91 -7.80 -2.84
C GLY A 326 9.40 -8.06 -2.77
N ASP A 327 8.80 -8.65 -3.81
CA ASP A 327 7.38 -9.06 -3.77
C ASP A 327 7.17 -10.48 -3.22
N SER A 328 8.22 -11.20 -2.86
CA SER A 328 8.14 -12.47 -2.12
C SER A 328 7.18 -12.35 -0.93
N GLY A 329 6.16 -13.20 -0.89
CA GLY A 329 5.15 -13.24 0.17
C GLY A 329 3.83 -12.61 -0.24
N THR A 330 3.79 -11.94 -1.40
CA THR A 330 2.58 -11.29 -1.93
C THR A 330 1.46 -12.30 -2.15
N LEU A 331 0.26 -11.95 -1.69
CA LEU A 331 -0.96 -12.73 -1.90
C LEU A 331 -1.68 -12.26 -3.18
N TRP A 332 -1.88 -13.18 -4.11
CA TRP A 332 -2.69 -13.02 -5.31
C TRP A 332 -4.15 -13.34 -5.04
N TYR A 333 -5.04 -12.54 -5.61
CA TYR A 333 -6.48 -12.65 -5.49
C TYR A 333 -7.10 -12.95 -6.86
N LEU A 334 -7.99 -13.94 -6.92
CA LEU A 334 -8.84 -14.20 -8.08
C LEU A 334 -9.95 -13.13 -8.14
N VAL A 335 -10.14 -12.53 -9.31
CA VAL A 335 -11.18 -11.51 -9.54
C VAL A 335 -12.47 -12.17 -10.00
N SER A 336 -13.61 -11.85 -9.38
CA SER A 336 -14.92 -12.38 -9.78
C SER A 336 -15.26 -12.06 -11.24
N SER A 337 -15.84 -13.02 -11.95
CA SER A 337 -16.24 -12.88 -13.36
C SER A 337 -17.29 -11.77 -13.59
N GLU A 338 -18.19 -11.54 -12.63
CA GLU A 338 -19.18 -10.44 -12.70
C GLU A 338 -18.51 -9.04 -12.66
N SER A 339 -17.39 -8.92 -11.97
CA SER A 339 -16.62 -7.67 -11.86
C SER A 339 -15.66 -7.48 -13.04
N ALA A 340 -15.16 -8.58 -13.62
CA ALA A 340 -14.25 -8.55 -14.77
C ALA A 340 -14.93 -8.11 -16.09
N GLU A 341 -16.25 -8.37 -16.25
CA GLU A 341 -17.03 -7.94 -17.42
C GLU A 341 -17.35 -6.43 -17.40
N GLU A 342 -17.54 -5.82 -16.22
CA GLU A 342 -17.79 -4.37 -16.08
C GLU A 342 -16.54 -3.53 -16.46
N GLU A 343 -15.33 -4.00 -16.16
CA GLU A 343 -14.08 -3.30 -16.49
C GLU A 343 -13.71 -3.38 -17.98
N LYS A 344 -14.05 -4.46 -18.68
CA LYS A 344 -13.85 -4.56 -20.15
C LYS A 344 -14.81 -3.65 -20.93
N GLY A 345 -15.99 -3.34 -20.37
CA GLY A 345 -17.02 -2.51 -21.00
C GLY A 345 -16.68 -1.01 -21.07
N THR A 346 -15.74 -0.51 -20.27
CA THR A 346 -15.38 0.93 -20.22
C THR A 346 -14.23 1.32 -21.13
N ARG A 347 -13.44 0.36 -21.66
CA ARG A 347 -12.29 0.66 -22.54
C ARG A 347 -12.60 0.68 -24.03
N ASN A 348 -13.69 0.05 -24.49
CA ASN A 348 -14.08 0.06 -25.90
C ASN A 348 -15.38 0.83 -26.12
N GLY A 349 -15.25 2.15 -26.32
CA GLY A 349 -16.34 2.99 -26.79
C GLY A 349 -16.80 2.58 -28.19
N SER A 350 -17.95 1.90 -28.28
CA SER A 350 -18.86 2.13 -29.40
C SER A 350 -20.30 2.13 -28.89
N ALA A 351 -20.92 3.31 -28.96
CA ALA A 351 -22.31 3.51 -28.61
C ALA A 351 -23.19 2.77 -29.62
N ARG A 352 -23.89 1.72 -29.20
CA ARG A 352 -25.14 1.30 -29.86
C ARG A 352 -26.25 1.10 -28.83
N ASN A 353 -27.28 1.92 -29.04
CA ASN A 353 -28.62 1.92 -28.46
C ASN A 353 -28.77 2.26 -26.97
N GLY A 354 -29.18 3.51 -26.77
CA GLY A 354 -29.61 4.07 -25.50
C GLY A 354 -30.74 3.28 -24.83
N LYS A 355 -30.39 2.67 -23.69
CA LYS A 355 -31.22 2.59 -22.51
C LYS A 355 -30.26 2.55 -21.32
N LYS A 356 -30.05 3.71 -20.66
CA LYS A 356 -29.31 3.79 -19.40
C LYS A 356 -30.09 3.00 -18.36
N ARG A 357 -29.70 1.75 -18.13
CA ARG A 357 -30.05 1.04 -16.89
C ARG A 357 -29.22 1.67 -15.79
N ASN A 358 -29.87 2.11 -14.71
CA ASN A 358 -29.18 2.40 -13.45
C ASN A 358 -28.64 1.07 -12.92
N VAL A 359 -27.42 0.72 -13.33
CA VAL A 359 -26.68 -0.40 -12.75
C VAL A 359 -26.11 0.12 -11.44
N VAL A 360 -26.62 -0.41 -10.32
CA VAL A 360 -25.95 -0.28 -9.03
C VAL A 360 -24.62 -0.99 -9.19
N LYS A 361 -23.50 -0.24 -9.15
CA LYS A 361 -22.13 -0.77 -9.23
C LYS A 361 -22.00 -1.91 -8.23
N SER A 362 -21.85 -3.15 -8.69
CA SER A 362 -21.64 -4.28 -7.77
C SER A 362 -20.23 -4.16 -7.19
N ALA A 363 -20.07 -4.36 -5.88
CA ALA A 363 -18.76 -4.27 -5.25
C ALA A 363 -17.83 -5.37 -5.81
N ARG A 364 -16.63 -4.99 -6.28
CA ARG A 364 -15.59 -5.92 -6.75
C ARG A 364 -15.31 -6.95 -5.65
N ARG A 365 -15.44 -8.25 -5.97
CA ARG A 365 -15.15 -9.35 -5.03
C ARG A 365 -13.83 -10.01 -5.38
N LEU A 366 -13.00 -10.21 -4.37
CA LEU A 366 -11.65 -10.76 -4.47
C LEU A 366 -11.56 -12.02 -3.63
N TYR A 367 -11.00 -13.10 -4.19
CA TYR A 367 -10.85 -14.36 -3.47
C TYR A 367 -9.36 -14.68 -3.30
N PRO A 368 -8.83 -14.75 -2.07
CA PRO A 368 -7.44 -15.14 -1.79
C PRO A 368 -7.09 -16.45 -2.48
N LEU A 369 -6.12 -16.42 -3.39
CA LEU A 369 -5.81 -17.55 -4.27
C LEU A 369 -4.45 -18.17 -3.96
N ALA A 370 -3.36 -17.38 -4.02
CA ALA A 370 -2.01 -17.95 -4.03
C ALA A 370 -0.96 -16.99 -3.45
N ILE A 371 0.03 -17.56 -2.75
CA ILE A 371 1.18 -16.84 -2.20
C ILE A 371 2.36 -16.97 -3.16
N GLU A 372 2.87 -15.83 -3.58
CA GLU A 372 4.07 -15.72 -4.41
C GLU A 372 5.33 -15.97 -3.59
N TRP A 373 6.26 -16.74 -4.15
CA TRP A 373 7.57 -17.00 -3.54
C TRP A 373 8.76 -16.73 -4.47
N GLY A 374 8.50 -16.41 -5.74
CA GLY A 374 9.54 -16.06 -6.68
C GLY A 374 9.01 -15.68 -8.05
N GLY A 375 9.92 -15.34 -8.94
CA GLY A 375 9.59 -14.96 -10.31
C GLY A 375 10.47 -15.64 -11.34
N GLN A 376 9.95 -15.77 -12.55
CA GLN A 376 10.67 -16.23 -13.73
C GLN A 376 10.60 -15.15 -14.81
N ALA A 377 11.74 -14.54 -15.14
CA ALA A 377 11.84 -13.59 -16.23
C ALA A 377 12.07 -14.31 -17.56
N LEU A 378 11.24 -14.00 -18.55
CA LEU A 378 11.29 -14.57 -19.89
C LEU A 378 11.31 -13.45 -20.94
N ALA A 379 12.04 -13.64 -22.04
CA ALA A 379 12.00 -12.73 -23.17
C ALA A 379 10.59 -12.65 -23.79
N SER A 380 10.26 -11.46 -24.27
CA SER A 380 9.00 -11.08 -24.92
C SER A 380 9.23 -10.77 -26.41
N ASP A 381 8.17 -10.57 -27.18
CA ASP A 381 8.33 -10.10 -28.57
C ASP A 381 8.96 -8.69 -28.59
N GLY A 382 9.92 -8.48 -29.49
CA GLY A 382 10.60 -7.18 -29.69
C GLY A 382 11.40 -6.68 -28.48
N ASP A 383 12.59 -7.26 -28.22
CA ASP A 383 13.55 -6.91 -27.14
C ASP A 383 12.98 -6.76 -25.71
N GLY A 384 11.69 -7.01 -25.50
CA GLY A 384 10.99 -6.90 -24.23
C GLY A 384 11.27 -8.06 -23.29
N ARG A 385 10.95 -7.88 -22.01
CA ARG A 385 11.07 -8.92 -20.96
C ARG A 385 9.85 -8.88 -20.04
N LEU A 386 9.38 -10.06 -19.64
CA LEU A 386 8.23 -10.24 -18.75
C LEU A 386 8.62 -11.09 -17.53
N ASN A 387 8.35 -10.57 -16.32
CA ASN A 387 8.51 -11.27 -15.05
C ASN A 387 7.20 -11.99 -14.70
N TYR A 388 7.22 -13.32 -14.75
CA TYR A 388 6.10 -14.18 -14.34
C TYR A 388 6.21 -14.50 -12.85
N ALA A 389 5.11 -14.45 -12.11
CA ALA A 389 5.08 -14.86 -10.71
C ALA A 389 4.92 -16.39 -10.57
N LEU A 390 5.70 -16.96 -9.65
CA LEU A 390 5.64 -18.36 -9.23
C LEU A 390 4.99 -18.42 -7.85
N SER A 391 3.89 -19.17 -7.74
CA SER A 391 3.10 -19.16 -6.51
C SER A 391 2.51 -20.52 -6.14
N THR A 392 2.14 -20.62 -4.87
CA THR A 392 1.53 -21.77 -4.21
C THR A 392 0.12 -21.39 -3.76
N GLY A 393 -0.86 -22.28 -3.92
CA GLY A 393 -2.24 -22.04 -3.49
C GLY A 393 -2.32 -21.78 -1.99
N LEU A 394 -3.06 -20.74 -1.59
CA LEU A 394 -3.20 -20.37 -0.18
C LEU A 394 -3.91 -21.49 0.59
N SER A 395 -4.91 -22.15 0.00
CA SER A 395 -5.64 -23.25 0.64
C SER A 395 -4.72 -24.44 0.92
N THR A 396 -3.83 -24.76 -0.02
CA THR A 396 -2.76 -25.76 0.15
C THR A 396 -1.80 -25.37 1.28
N ALA A 397 -1.36 -24.10 1.33
CA ALA A 397 -0.48 -23.63 2.40
C ALA A 397 -1.15 -23.71 3.78
N CYS A 398 -2.39 -23.23 3.90
CA CYS A 398 -3.20 -23.28 5.12
C CYS A 398 -3.40 -24.72 5.62
N GLN A 399 -3.77 -25.64 4.73
CA GLN A 399 -3.97 -27.04 5.07
C GLN A 399 -2.68 -27.69 5.61
N LEU A 400 -1.55 -27.49 4.92
CA LEU A 400 -0.27 -28.10 5.31
C LEU A 400 0.31 -27.52 6.59
N LEU A 401 0.00 -26.26 6.91
CA LEU A 401 0.45 -25.58 8.14
C LEU A 401 -0.54 -25.70 9.31
N ASP A 402 -1.74 -26.26 9.07
CA ASP A 402 -2.85 -26.33 10.03
C ASP A 402 -3.25 -24.95 10.57
N VAL A 403 -3.53 -24.03 9.65
CA VAL A 403 -3.94 -22.64 9.96
C VAL A 403 -5.08 -22.15 9.09
N ASP A 404 -5.91 -21.27 9.65
CA ASP A 404 -7.04 -20.62 8.99
C ASP A 404 -6.75 -19.15 8.64
N LEU A 405 -7.33 -18.66 7.55
CA LEU A 405 -7.25 -17.25 7.16
C LEU A 405 -7.98 -16.35 8.16
N VAL A 406 -7.29 -15.35 8.71
CA VAL A 406 -7.91 -14.30 9.53
C VAL A 406 -8.51 -13.25 8.61
N ARG A 407 -9.83 -13.06 8.66
CA ARG A 407 -10.56 -12.14 7.76
C ARG A 407 -11.07 -10.87 8.43
N GLU A 408 -11.39 -10.95 9.71
CA GLU A 408 -12.07 -9.90 10.46
C GLU A 408 -11.22 -9.42 11.65
N HIS A 409 -10.02 -8.93 11.37
CA HIS A 409 -9.13 -8.37 12.38
C HIS A 409 -8.72 -6.95 12.01
N ASN A 410 -9.03 -5.98 12.87
CA ASN A 410 -8.76 -4.56 12.64
C ASN A 410 -9.21 -4.05 11.25
N VAL A 411 -10.33 -4.56 10.72
CA VAL A 411 -10.82 -4.22 9.36
C VAL A 411 -11.26 -2.76 9.18
N GLY A 412 -11.44 -2.01 10.26
CA GLY A 412 -11.68 -0.56 10.23
C GLY A 412 -10.41 0.28 10.23
N ALA A 413 -9.22 -0.34 10.33
CA ALA A 413 -7.94 0.34 10.24
C ALA A 413 -7.76 0.90 8.82
N ASN A 414 -7.93 2.21 8.68
CA ASN A 414 -7.53 2.91 7.48
C ASN A 414 -6.07 3.36 7.61
N PRO A 415 -5.28 3.37 6.53
CA PRO A 415 -3.81 3.36 6.67
C PRO A 415 -3.16 4.72 6.92
N PHE A 416 -3.91 5.81 7.12
CA PHE A 416 -3.39 7.15 6.83
C PHE A 416 -3.81 8.23 7.84
N TRP A 417 -4.30 7.97 9.05
CA TRP A 417 -4.84 9.08 9.86
C TRP A 417 -3.81 10.06 10.41
N GLY A 418 -2.54 9.66 10.60
CA GLY A 418 -1.46 10.65 10.78
C GLY A 418 -1.43 11.71 9.67
N GLN A 419 -2.06 11.41 8.53
CA GLN A 419 -2.30 12.29 7.38
C GLN A 419 -3.75 12.83 7.34
N THR A 420 -4.75 11.99 7.65
CA THR A 420 -6.19 12.26 7.45
C THR A 420 -6.83 13.20 8.49
N GLY A 421 -6.25 13.32 9.69
CA GLY A 421 -6.65 14.32 10.67
C GLY A 421 -6.46 15.75 10.17
N HIS A 422 -5.24 16.06 9.72
CA HIS A 422 -4.87 17.37 9.18
C HIS A 422 -5.64 17.68 7.90
N TYR A 423 -5.84 16.70 7.00
CA TYR A 423 -6.68 16.86 5.82
C TYR A 423 -8.13 17.26 6.15
N SER A 424 -8.74 16.57 7.12
CA SER A 424 -10.12 16.83 7.49
C SER A 424 -10.29 18.22 8.11
N ILE A 425 -9.29 18.69 8.87
CA ILE A 425 -9.23 20.06 9.40
C ILE A 425 -9.07 21.07 8.27
N ALA A 426 -8.14 20.84 7.33
CA ALA A 426 -7.91 21.72 6.19
C ALA A 426 -9.18 21.86 5.33
N THR A 427 -9.83 20.75 4.99
CA THR A 427 -11.04 20.77 4.16
C THR A 427 -12.20 21.46 4.88
N ALA A 428 -12.42 21.19 6.18
CA ALA A 428 -13.42 21.89 6.98
C ALA A 428 -13.08 23.39 7.18
N ALA A 429 -11.80 23.76 7.21
CA ALA A 429 -11.35 25.14 7.28
C ALA A 429 -11.68 25.89 5.99
N ILE A 430 -11.47 25.28 4.82
CA ILE A 430 -11.81 25.87 3.52
C ILE A 430 -13.31 26.20 3.48
N GLU A 431 -14.18 25.28 3.91
CA GLU A 431 -15.63 25.52 4.00
C GLU A 431 -16.01 26.63 5.00
N SER A 432 -15.12 26.92 5.94
CA SER A 432 -15.31 27.93 6.99
C SER A 432 -14.77 29.31 6.61
N VAL A 433 -14.06 29.44 5.48
CA VAL A 433 -13.61 30.72 4.92
C VAL A 433 -14.80 31.45 4.30
N LYS A 434 -14.89 32.77 4.51
CA LYS A 434 -15.91 33.62 3.88
C LYS A 434 -15.84 33.55 2.36
N GLN A 435 -17.01 33.42 1.74
CA GLN A 435 -17.17 33.45 0.28
C GLN A 435 -16.49 34.68 -0.34
N GLY A 436 -15.68 34.46 -1.37
CA GLY A 436 -14.87 35.48 -2.02
C GLY A 436 -13.58 34.89 -2.63
N PRO A 437 -12.67 35.73 -3.15
CA PRO A 437 -11.52 35.26 -3.93
C PRO A 437 -10.60 34.28 -3.19
N LEU A 438 -10.44 34.43 -1.87
CA LEU A 438 -9.66 33.50 -1.06
C LEU A 438 -10.33 32.12 -0.97
N HIS A 439 -11.63 32.08 -0.68
CA HIS A 439 -12.41 30.84 -0.65
C HIS A 439 -12.34 30.14 -2.01
N ASP A 440 -12.62 30.85 -3.10
CA ASP A 440 -12.61 30.28 -4.46
C ASP A 440 -11.24 29.72 -4.84
N PHE A 441 -10.16 30.40 -4.42
CA PHE A 441 -8.79 29.94 -4.67
C PHE A 441 -8.44 28.70 -3.85
N LEU A 442 -8.76 28.66 -2.56
CA LEU A 442 -8.49 27.51 -1.70
C LEU A 442 -9.36 26.31 -2.10
N GLU A 443 -10.64 26.53 -2.43
CA GLU A 443 -11.56 25.49 -2.92
C GLU A 443 -11.07 24.88 -4.24
N ALA A 444 -10.57 25.70 -5.18
CA ALA A 444 -9.97 25.22 -6.41
C ALA A 444 -8.68 24.39 -6.19
N ASN A 445 -8.02 24.54 -5.03
CA ASN A 445 -6.78 23.86 -4.68
C ASN A 445 -6.95 22.89 -3.50
N VAL A 446 -8.18 22.50 -3.17
CA VAL A 446 -8.44 21.58 -2.05
C VAL A 446 -7.65 20.29 -2.21
N GLU A 447 -7.49 19.77 -3.43
CA GLU A 447 -6.73 18.55 -3.73
C GLU A 447 -5.20 18.74 -3.70
N ARG A 448 -4.71 19.97 -3.58
CA ARG A 448 -3.29 20.29 -3.38
C ARG A 448 -2.97 20.41 -1.90
N ILE A 449 -3.94 20.89 -1.12
CA ILE A 449 -3.80 21.05 0.34
C ILE A 449 -4.16 19.76 1.08
N SER A 450 -5.20 19.07 0.60
CA SER A 450 -5.95 18.01 1.29
C SER A 450 -6.64 17.11 0.25
N PHE A 451 -7.70 16.40 0.65
CA PHE A 451 -8.63 15.68 -0.22
C PHE A 451 -10.06 16.21 -0.08
N ARG A 452 -10.86 16.11 -1.14
CA ARG A 452 -12.27 16.54 -1.10
C ARG A 452 -13.10 15.64 -0.19
N LEU A 453 -14.09 16.19 0.51
CA LEU A 453 -14.96 15.44 1.43
C LEU A 453 -15.72 14.28 0.77
N ASN A 454 -16.07 14.39 -0.51
CA ASN A 454 -16.69 13.33 -1.30
C ASN A 454 -15.68 12.34 -1.91
N GLU A 455 -14.38 12.62 -1.78
CA GLU A 455 -13.27 11.80 -2.29
C GLU A 455 -12.34 11.29 -1.16
N LEU A 456 -12.70 11.52 0.11
CA LEU A 456 -11.94 11.09 1.28
C LEU A 456 -12.10 9.61 1.61
N THR A 457 -12.65 8.81 0.68
CA THR A 457 -12.65 7.36 0.89
C THR A 457 -11.20 6.90 0.96
N PRO A 458 -10.83 6.03 1.92
CA PRO A 458 -9.50 5.44 1.98
C PRO A 458 -8.97 5.00 0.61
N GLU A 459 -9.87 4.51 -0.24
CA GLU A 459 -9.70 4.11 -1.64
C GLU A 459 -9.03 5.18 -2.54
N GLN A 460 -9.53 6.41 -2.52
CA GLN A 460 -9.06 7.47 -3.42
C GLN A 460 -7.77 8.14 -2.89
N ILE A 461 -7.62 8.15 -1.57
CA ILE A 461 -6.36 8.51 -0.91
C ILE A 461 -5.27 7.50 -1.28
N ARG A 462 -5.58 6.18 -1.29
CA ARG A 462 -4.67 5.09 -1.72
C ARG A 462 -4.14 5.28 -3.14
N GLU A 463 -5.00 5.60 -4.12
CA GLU A 463 -4.58 5.77 -5.52
C GLU A 463 -3.67 6.99 -5.70
N LYS A 464 -3.96 8.10 -5.00
CA LYS A 464 -3.14 9.32 -5.07
C LYS A 464 -1.77 9.14 -4.41
N LEU A 465 -1.69 8.53 -3.23
CA LEU A 465 -0.44 8.29 -2.51
C LEU A 465 0.48 7.27 -3.19
N ALA A 466 -0.08 6.27 -3.89
CA ALA A 466 0.69 5.23 -4.59
C ALA A 466 1.39 5.72 -5.88
N ARG A 467 1.02 6.90 -6.39
CA ARG A 467 1.67 7.52 -7.56
C ARG A 467 3.00 8.20 -7.20
N GLY A 468 3.23 8.54 -5.93
CA GLY A 468 4.53 9.00 -5.42
C GLY A 468 5.00 10.40 -5.87
N ASP A 469 4.35 11.02 -6.86
CA ASP A 469 4.87 12.21 -7.53
C ASP A 469 4.65 13.54 -6.76
N PHE A 470 3.68 13.60 -5.85
CA PHE A 470 3.31 14.81 -5.11
C PHE A 470 2.88 14.49 -3.67
N VAL A 471 3.10 15.42 -2.74
CA VAL A 471 2.62 15.35 -1.35
C VAL A 471 1.64 16.50 -1.12
N GLU A 472 0.41 16.17 -0.73
CA GLU A 472 -0.58 17.14 -0.32
C GLU A 472 -0.03 18.01 0.82
N LEU A 473 -0.23 19.32 0.73
CA LEU A 473 0.55 20.28 1.50
C LEU A 473 0.37 20.16 3.02
N ALA A 474 -0.79 19.70 3.51
CA ALA A 474 -1.02 19.45 4.94
C ALA A 474 -0.15 18.32 5.51
N ASP A 475 0.51 17.53 4.66
CA ASP A 475 1.29 16.35 5.03
C ASP A 475 2.80 16.49 4.80
N VAL A 476 3.18 17.54 4.08
CA VAL A 476 4.58 17.86 3.81
C VAL A 476 5.42 17.89 5.10
N PRO A 477 4.98 18.48 6.24
CA PRO A 477 5.78 18.47 7.46
C PRO A 477 6.18 17.05 7.92
N ASP A 478 5.24 16.11 7.90
CA ASP A 478 5.47 14.75 8.41
C ASP A 478 6.11 13.79 7.40
N LEU A 479 5.72 13.90 6.13
CA LEU A 479 6.18 12.99 5.09
C LEU A 479 7.46 13.44 4.41
N MET A 480 7.73 14.74 4.41
CA MET A 480 8.92 15.32 3.78
C MET A 480 9.86 15.89 4.83
N TRP A 481 9.43 16.86 5.62
CA TRP A 481 10.35 17.66 6.43
C TRP A 481 10.93 16.90 7.63
N LYS A 482 10.15 16.05 8.30
CA LYS A 482 10.63 15.11 9.35
C LYS A 482 11.57 14.01 8.83
N LYS A 483 11.72 13.85 7.52
CA LYS A 483 12.62 12.86 6.93
C LYS A 483 14.00 13.44 6.68
N THR A 484 14.95 12.56 6.44
CA THR A 484 16.33 12.93 6.13
C THR A 484 16.52 13.21 4.63
N PRO A 485 17.46 14.12 4.25
CA PRO A 485 17.68 14.49 2.85
C PRO A 485 18.06 13.33 1.91
N ASP A 486 18.65 12.27 2.46
CA ASP A 486 19.01 11.03 1.77
C ASP A 486 17.80 10.14 1.48
N ARG A 487 16.71 10.27 2.26
CA ARG A 487 15.48 9.49 2.06
C ARG A 487 14.51 10.16 1.11
N VAL A 488 14.32 11.47 1.25
CA VAL A 488 13.38 12.23 0.40
C VAL A 488 13.95 13.61 0.04
N PRO A 489 13.81 14.06 -1.22
CA PRO A 489 14.18 15.42 -1.62
C PRO A 489 13.46 16.45 -0.74
N GLY A 490 14.18 17.39 -0.13
CA GLY A 490 13.59 18.38 0.78
C GLY A 490 13.48 17.95 2.24
N GLY A 491 13.91 16.73 2.59
CA GLY A 491 14.08 16.32 3.98
C GLY A 491 14.95 17.29 4.78
N ARG A 492 14.55 17.58 6.02
CA ARG A 492 15.14 18.63 6.86
C ARG A 492 15.81 18.08 8.12
N ASP A 493 15.38 16.90 8.56
CA ASP A 493 15.98 16.25 9.72
C ASP A 493 17.31 15.58 9.39
N TYR A 494 18.21 15.51 10.38
CA TYR A 494 19.54 14.89 10.19
C TYR A 494 19.51 13.38 10.47
N ALA A 495 18.56 12.95 11.29
CA ALA A 495 18.26 11.56 11.63
C ALA A 495 16.81 11.49 12.13
N GLN A 496 16.25 10.29 12.19
CA GLN A 496 14.88 10.07 12.64
C GLN A 496 14.64 10.70 14.02
N ASN A 497 13.66 11.62 14.11
CA ASN A 497 13.26 12.34 15.33
C ASN A 497 14.39 13.15 15.99
N ALA A 498 15.42 13.57 15.24
CA ALA A 498 16.60 14.21 15.81
C ALA A 498 17.03 15.48 15.06
N GLY A 499 16.20 15.98 14.15
CA GLY A 499 16.47 17.20 13.40
C GLY A 499 15.64 18.41 13.84
N PRO A 500 15.76 19.53 13.10
CA PRO A 500 15.19 20.80 13.49
C PRO A 500 13.69 20.87 13.20
N GLU A 501 13.09 19.91 12.48
CA GLU A 501 11.65 19.91 12.24
C GLU A 501 10.89 19.48 13.49
N HIS A 502 11.39 18.48 14.23
CA HIS A 502 10.69 17.88 15.36
C HIS A 502 10.08 18.87 16.40
N PRO A 503 10.82 19.87 16.93
CA PRO A 503 10.25 20.78 17.92
C PRO A 503 9.18 21.74 17.37
N ASN A 504 9.00 21.82 16.04
CA ASN A 504 7.97 22.67 15.42
C ASN A 504 6.55 22.10 15.55
N HIS A 505 6.41 20.85 16.01
CA HIS A 505 5.12 20.15 16.10
C HIS A 505 4.48 20.21 17.47
N TYR A 506 5.12 20.78 18.49
CA TYR A 506 4.53 20.85 19.83
C TYR A 506 4.98 22.09 20.59
N ALA A 507 4.36 22.32 21.74
CA ALA A 507 4.83 23.27 22.74
C ALA A 507 4.34 22.85 24.13
N ASP A 508 5.26 22.61 25.07
CA ASP A 508 4.96 22.14 26.43
C ASP A 508 4.50 23.30 27.32
N ILE A 509 3.37 23.91 26.96
CA ILE A 509 2.93 25.18 27.52
C ILE A 509 2.17 25.05 28.85
N ASP A 510 1.84 23.84 29.29
CA ASP A 510 1.07 23.57 30.51
C ASP A 510 1.90 23.06 31.70
N GLN A 511 3.22 22.92 31.53
CA GLN A 511 4.10 22.59 32.64
C GLN A 511 4.03 23.72 33.68
N PRO A 512 3.67 23.42 34.95
CA PRO A 512 3.66 24.42 36.00
C PRO A 512 5.09 24.68 36.50
N ASN A 513 5.44 25.96 36.68
CA ASN A 513 6.65 26.33 37.39
C ASN A 513 6.49 26.14 38.92
N ALA A 514 7.51 26.54 39.69
CA ALA A 514 7.50 26.45 41.16
C ALA A 514 6.32 27.19 41.85
N ASP A 515 5.76 28.23 41.22
CA ASP A 515 4.61 29.00 41.72
C ASP A 515 3.26 28.47 41.19
N GLY A 516 3.27 27.40 40.40
CA GLY A 516 2.08 26.81 39.79
C GLY A 516 1.54 27.57 38.58
N LYS A 517 2.27 28.56 38.05
CA LYS A 517 1.93 29.26 36.81
C LYS A 517 2.46 28.48 35.61
N THR A 518 1.76 28.52 34.47
CA THR A 518 2.21 27.88 33.23
C THR A 518 2.65 28.90 32.17
N LEU A 519 3.42 28.46 31.17
CA LEU A 519 3.79 29.29 30.01
C LEU A 519 2.55 29.73 29.22
N ARG A 520 1.51 28.89 29.17
CA ARG A 520 0.19 29.20 28.62
C ARG A 520 -0.43 30.39 29.34
N ASP A 521 -0.53 30.36 30.67
CA ASP A 521 -1.12 31.45 31.46
C ASP A 521 -0.34 32.75 31.26
N MET A 522 0.98 32.68 31.34
CA MET A 522 1.85 33.83 31.11
C MET A 522 1.64 34.46 29.73
N THR A 523 1.50 33.62 28.71
CA THR A 523 1.32 34.08 27.34
C THR A 523 -0.06 34.69 27.14
N LEU A 524 -1.13 34.04 27.61
CA LEU A 524 -2.51 34.50 27.48
C LEU A 524 -2.80 35.78 28.28
N ASP A 525 -2.15 35.96 29.43
CA ASP A 525 -2.25 37.20 30.23
C ASP A 525 -1.71 38.42 29.47
N ASN A 526 -0.66 38.24 28.66
CA ASN A 526 0.00 39.32 27.95
C ASN A 526 0.70 38.82 26.69
N ILE A 527 0.19 39.22 25.51
CA ILE A 527 0.79 38.90 24.21
C ILE A 527 2.26 39.32 24.10
N ALA A 528 2.73 40.29 24.91
CA ALA A 528 4.15 40.65 24.98
C ALA A 528 5.06 39.47 25.37
N ASN A 529 4.51 38.44 26.03
CA ASN A 529 5.22 37.22 26.41
C ASN A 529 5.30 36.19 25.27
N MET A 530 4.57 36.40 24.16
CA MET A 530 4.82 35.69 22.90
C MET A 530 6.13 36.20 22.29
N SER A 531 7.26 35.73 22.82
CA SER A 531 8.60 36.20 22.48
C SER A 531 9.61 35.06 22.68
N VAL A 532 10.53 34.91 21.73
CA VAL A 532 11.60 33.90 21.80
C VAL A 532 12.38 33.99 23.10
N ALA A 533 12.76 35.20 23.52
CA ALA A 533 13.53 35.41 24.74
C ALA A 533 12.79 34.97 26.03
N VAL A 534 11.46 35.12 26.06
CA VAL A 534 10.64 34.70 27.22
C VAL A 534 10.49 33.19 27.23
N TRP A 535 10.22 32.58 26.08
CA TRP A 535 10.02 31.13 25.96
C TRP A 535 11.32 30.34 26.16
N SER A 536 12.44 30.76 25.55
CA SER A 536 13.74 30.13 25.79
C SER A 536 14.17 30.24 27.25
N ARG A 537 13.85 31.35 27.92
CA ARG A 537 14.10 31.48 29.36
C ARG A 537 13.24 30.50 30.16
N TRP A 538 11.96 30.34 29.81
CA TRP A 538 11.08 29.38 30.47
C TRP A 538 11.65 27.97 30.41
N TYR A 539 12.01 27.49 29.22
CA TYR A 539 12.60 26.16 29.05
C TYR A 539 13.91 25.98 29.83
N ALA A 540 14.77 27.00 29.82
CA ALA A 540 16.01 26.98 30.60
C ALA A 540 15.77 26.94 32.12
N ASP A 541 14.78 27.67 32.62
CA ASP A 541 14.39 27.69 34.04
C ASP A 541 13.82 26.31 34.48
N GLU A 542 13.18 25.58 33.57
CA GLU A 542 12.73 24.19 33.76
C GLU A 542 13.84 23.13 33.55
N GLY A 543 15.06 23.56 33.21
CA GLY A 543 16.24 22.70 33.12
C GLY A 543 16.49 22.07 31.76
N GLU A 544 15.76 22.46 30.71
CA GLU A 544 16.05 22.07 29.33
C GLU A 544 17.36 22.73 28.86
N LYS A 545 18.17 21.99 28.11
CA LYS A 545 19.51 22.40 27.67
C LYS A 545 19.72 22.22 26.17
N ASP A 546 18.79 21.56 25.50
CA ASP A 546 18.86 21.24 24.10
C ASP A 546 17.65 21.85 23.37
N ALA A 547 17.90 22.85 22.53
CA ALA A 547 16.86 23.55 21.78
C ALA A 547 16.03 22.64 20.84
N ARG A 548 16.44 21.38 20.66
CA ARG A 548 15.66 20.35 19.95
C ARG A 548 14.49 19.78 20.76
N ASN A 549 14.51 19.98 22.07
CA ASN A 549 13.44 19.60 22.99
C ASN A 549 12.58 20.81 23.40
N GLU A 550 12.88 22.01 22.88
CA GLU A 550 12.17 23.24 23.19
C GLU A 550 11.05 23.45 22.16
N GLY A 551 9.85 22.95 22.45
CA GLY A 551 8.71 23.04 21.56
C GLY A 551 8.37 24.49 21.16
N LEU A 552 8.21 24.75 19.87
CA LEU A 552 8.06 26.11 19.33
C LEU A 552 6.90 26.26 18.33
N LEU A 553 5.93 25.34 18.32
CA LEU A 553 4.84 25.32 17.35
C LEU A 553 4.20 26.71 17.11
N PRO A 554 3.87 27.54 18.13
CA PRO A 554 3.31 28.87 17.89
C PRO A 554 4.22 29.80 17.08
N PHE A 555 5.55 29.73 17.27
CA PHE A 555 6.51 30.49 16.47
C PHE A 555 6.66 29.94 15.05
N ARG A 556 6.47 28.63 14.86
CA ARG A 556 6.38 28.04 13.52
C ARG A 556 5.19 28.61 12.76
N VAL A 557 4.03 28.70 13.41
CA VAL A 557 2.83 29.35 12.85
C VAL A 557 3.09 30.82 12.55
N TRP A 558 3.80 31.55 13.42
CA TRP A 558 4.24 32.93 13.15
C TRP A 558 4.99 33.01 11.82
N GLN A 559 6.07 32.23 11.67
CA GLN A 559 6.92 32.21 10.49
C GLN A 559 6.13 31.96 9.20
N ILE A 560 5.23 30.98 9.23
CA ILE A 560 4.43 30.61 8.05
C ILE A 560 3.39 31.69 7.73
N PHE A 561 2.77 32.31 8.74
CA PHE A 561 1.85 33.42 8.54
C PHE A 561 2.54 34.62 7.87
N ASP A 562 3.74 34.99 8.34
CA ASP A 562 4.52 36.07 7.75
C ASP A 562 4.89 35.75 6.28
N GLU A 563 5.27 34.51 5.99
CA GLU A 563 5.52 34.04 4.63
C GLU A 563 4.26 34.15 3.76
N MET A 564 3.09 33.71 4.25
CA MET A 564 1.84 33.83 3.50
C MET A 564 1.55 35.30 3.12
N VAL A 565 1.69 36.22 4.07
CA VAL A 565 1.51 37.66 3.83
C VAL A 565 2.53 38.19 2.82
N ALA A 566 3.80 37.79 2.94
CA ALA A 566 4.87 38.20 2.03
C ALA A 566 4.61 37.72 0.60
N GLN A 567 4.21 36.46 0.41
CA GLN A 567 3.97 35.88 -0.90
C GLN A 567 2.70 36.42 -1.56
N LEU A 568 1.65 36.72 -0.79
CA LEU A 568 0.48 37.44 -1.29
C LEU A 568 0.83 38.84 -1.79
N LYS A 569 1.62 39.62 -1.02
CA LYS A 569 2.10 40.94 -1.45
C LYS A 569 2.97 40.86 -2.71
N ALA A 570 3.78 39.81 -2.83
CA ALA A 570 4.58 39.52 -4.00
C ALA A 570 3.77 38.96 -5.20
N ARG A 571 2.46 38.70 -5.03
CA ARG A 571 1.60 38.03 -6.01
C ARG A 571 2.15 36.66 -6.46
N ASN A 572 2.77 35.94 -5.52
CA ASN A 572 3.30 34.60 -5.74
C ASN A 572 2.35 33.56 -5.16
N ASP A 573 1.40 33.19 -5.99
CA ASP A 573 0.27 32.35 -5.57
C ASP A 573 0.68 30.91 -5.26
N THR A 574 1.70 30.39 -5.96
CA THR A 574 2.27 29.06 -5.69
C THR A 574 2.89 28.98 -4.31
N LYS A 575 3.75 29.94 -3.94
CA LYS A 575 4.36 29.95 -2.60
C LYS A 575 3.36 30.28 -1.51
N PHE A 576 2.39 31.16 -1.79
CA PHE A 576 1.29 31.43 -0.86
C PHE A 576 0.47 30.16 -0.59
N LEU A 577 0.04 29.44 -1.63
CA LEU A 577 -0.72 28.20 -1.48
C LEU A 577 0.08 27.15 -0.71
N CYS A 578 1.37 27.00 -1.05
CA CYS A 578 2.26 26.09 -0.34
C CYS A 578 2.33 26.42 1.16
N ALA A 579 2.54 27.70 1.52
CA ALA A 579 2.57 28.16 2.91
C ALA A 579 1.21 27.96 3.62
N ALA A 580 0.10 28.28 2.95
CA ALA A 580 -1.24 28.08 3.48
C ALA A 580 -1.55 26.61 3.76
N GLY A 581 -1.13 25.72 2.86
CA GLY A 581 -1.35 24.29 2.98
C GLY A 581 -0.52 23.65 4.10
N VAL A 582 0.77 23.97 4.20
CA VAL A 582 1.62 23.47 5.31
C VAL A 582 1.22 24.04 6.67
N LEU A 583 0.63 25.24 6.71
CA LEU A 583 0.07 25.80 7.95
C LEU A 583 -1.05 24.92 8.54
N ALA A 584 -1.82 24.24 7.68
CA ALA A 584 -2.91 23.38 8.12
C ALA A 584 -2.44 22.25 9.04
N HIS A 585 -1.24 21.72 8.79
CA HIS A 585 -0.59 20.72 9.63
C HIS A 585 -0.39 21.23 11.06
N TYR A 586 0.35 22.33 11.23
CA TYR A 586 0.72 22.84 12.54
C TYR A 586 -0.49 23.36 13.33
N VAL A 587 -1.51 23.90 12.66
CA VAL A 587 -2.78 24.23 13.32
C VAL A 587 -3.56 22.96 13.70
N GLY A 588 -3.44 21.91 12.90
CA GLY A 588 -3.94 20.58 13.21
C GLY A 588 -3.32 20.00 14.47
N ASP A 589 -2.00 20.07 14.60
CA ASP A 589 -1.26 19.70 15.82
C ASP A 589 -1.72 20.55 17.01
N ALA A 590 -1.83 21.87 16.85
CA ALA A 590 -2.23 22.78 17.92
C ALA A 590 -3.64 22.56 18.47
N CYS A 591 -4.54 21.94 17.70
CA CYS A 591 -5.89 21.62 18.18
C CYS A 591 -5.97 20.27 18.91
N GLN A 592 -4.88 19.50 18.95
CA GLN A 592 -4.81 18.27 19.73
C GLN A 592 -4.30 18.53 21.15
N PRO A 593 -4.88 17.88 22.18
CA PRO A 593 -4.59 18.21 23.57
C PRO A 593 -3.15 17.84 23.99
N LEU A 594 -2.56 16.79 23.38
CA LEU A 594 -1.24 16.28 23.78
C LEU A 594 -0.07 17.09 23.21
N HIS A 595 -0.27 17.82 22.11
CA HIS A 595 0.75 18.68 21.50
C HIS A 595 1.01 19.98 22.29
N GLY A 596 0.07 20.36 23.17
CA GLY A 596 0.19 21.51 24.07
C GLY A 596 0.59 21.13 25.49
N SER A 597 1.05 19.88 25.70
CA SER A 597 1.24 19.31 27.02
C SER A 597 2.60 18.65 27.25
N TYR A 598 3.23 18.93 28.39
CA TYR A 598 4.44 18.21 28.82
C TYR A 598 4.17 16.72 29.12
N HIS A 599 2.89 16.33 29.25
CA HIS A 599 2.44 14.94 29.33
C HIS A 599 2.08 14.34 27.96
N SER A 600 2.69 14.84 26.89
CA SER A 600 2.42 14.47 25.49
C SER A 600 2.34 12.97 25.18
N ASP A 601 2.99 12.12 25.97
CA ASP A 601 2.88 10.65 25.87
C ASP A 601 2.73 9.98 27.25
N GLY A 602 1.98 10.59 28.17
CA GLY A 602 1.73 10.08 29.51
C GLY A 602 2.64 10.64 30.61
N TYR A 603 2.57 10.07 31.81
CA TYR A 603 3.19 10.60 33.03
C TYR A 603 4.66 10.17 33.20
N LYS A 604 5.56 10.78 32.42
CA LYS A 604 7.01 10.48 32.44
C LYS A 604 7.68 10.72 33.80
N ASP A 605 7.14 11.64 34.61
CA ASP A 605 7.68 12.00 35.93
C ASP A 605 6.99 11.31 37.11
N ALA A 606 6.08 10.36 36.83
CA ALA A 606 5.38 9.63 37.89
C ALA A 606 6.34 8.79 38.75
N PRO A 607 6.06 8.59 40.06
CA PRO A 607 6.87 7.72 40.91
C PRO A 607 7.05 6.32 40.32
N GLY A 608 8.30 5.89 40.15
CA GLY A 608 8.64 4.58 39.57
C GLY A 608 8.70 4.55 38.04
N ALA A 609 8.51 5.69 37.37
CA ALA A 609 8.78 5.82 35.94
C ALA A 609 10.28 5.59 35.61
N THR A 610 10.53 5.06 34.42
CA THR A 610 11.86 4.81 33.87
C THR A 610 11.91 5.28 32.43
N ALA A 611 13.10 5.44 31.85
CA ALA A 611 13.27 5.82 30.44
C ALA A 611 12.57 4.90 29.43
N LYS A 612 12.14 3.69 29.82
CA LYS A 612 11.43 2.75 28.95
C LYS A 612 9.98 2.49 29.32
N LYS A 613 9.55 2.85 30.54
CA LYS A 613 8.22 2.52 31.07
C LYS A 613 7.73 3.61 32.02
N TRP A 614 6.57 4.16 31.73
CA TRP A 614 5.84 5.10 32.58
C TRP A 614 4.34 4.95 32.35
N PRO A 615 3.48 5.37 33.30
CA PRO A 615 2.02 5.31 33.14
C PRO A 615 1.56 6.14 31.94
N GLY A 616 0.67 5.58 31.13
CA GLY A 616 0.10 6.27 29.97
C GLY A 616 0.98 6.29 28.71
N LYS A 617 2.17 5.67 28.74
CA LYS A 617 3.03 5.53 27.56
C LYS A 617 2.27 4.94 26.36
N GLY A 618 2.34 5.61 25.22
CA GLY A 618 1.68 5.22 23.97
C GLY A 618 0.30 5.87 23.75
N VAL A 619 -0.20 6.65 24.71
CA VAL A 619 -1.48 7.36 24.61
C VAL A 619 -1.55 8.26 23.39
N HIS A 620 -0.45 8.93 23.03
CA HIS A 620 -0.38 9.85 21.90
C HIS A 620 -0.79 9.17 20.60
N SER A 621 -0.01 8.16 20.19
CA SER A 621 -0.29 7.38 18.98
C SER A 621 -1.61 6.62 19.06
N THR A 622 -2.06 6.22 20.26
CA THR A 622 -3.33 5.48 20.36
C THR A 622 -4.54 6.39 20.14
N TYR A 623 -4.50 7.60 20.72
CA TYR A 623 -5.56 8.58 20.59
C TYR A 623 -5.59 9.24 19.21
N GLU A 624 -4.46 9.74 18.73
CA GLU A 624 -4.43 10.57 17.51
C GLU A 624 -4.33 9.74 16.24
N ASP A 625 -3.68 8.57 16.29
CA ASP A 625 -3.58 7.70 15.13
C ASP A 625 -4.63 6.60 15.17
N LYS A 626 -4.51 5.65 16.12
CA LYS A 626 -5.25 4.38 16.07
C LYS A 626 -6.76 4.53 16.24
N MET A 627 -7.18 5.36 17.20
CA MET A 627 -8.60 5.65 17.46
C MET A 627 -9.23 6.33 16.26
N VAL A 628 -8.54 7.32 15.73
CA VAL A 628 -9.14 8.09 14.65
C VAL A 628 -9.12 7.35 13.32
N ASP A 629 -8.07 6.57 13.02
CA ASP A 629 -8.05 5.61 11.90
C ASP A 629 -9.31 4.74 11.91
N ARG A 630 -9.55 4.11 13.07
CA ARG A 630 -10.62 3.13 13.27
C ARG A 630 -12.03 3.74 13.21
N HIS A 631 -12.22 4.96 13.71
CA HIS A 631 -13.52 5.63 13.77
C HIS A 631 -13.67 6.78 12.75
N SER A 632 -12.82 6.78 11.72
CA SER A 632 -12.77 7.84 10.71
C SER A 632 -14.09 8.04 9.96
N SER A 633 -14.89 6.98 9.75
CA SER A 633 -16.22 7.09 9.13
C SER A 633 -17.24 7.82 10.01
N ASP A 634 -17.09 7.72 11.33
CA ASP A 634 -17.98 8.35 12.30
C ASP A 634 -17.55 9.79 12.59
N LEU A 635 -16.24 10.05 12.66
CA LEU A 635 -15.70 11.37 13.00
C LEU A 635 -15.84 12.38 11.87
N ARG A 636 -15.49 12.01 10.63
CA ARG A 636 -15.38 12.94 9.49
C ARG A 636 -16.66 13.76 9.24
N PRO A 637 -17.87 13.18 9.25
CA PRO A 637 -19.10 13.94 9.05
C PRO A 637 -19.39 14.97 10.16
N GLN A 638 -18.75 14.87 11.32
CA GLN A 638 -19.00 15.73 12.48
C GLN A 638 -18.14 17.01 12.48
N ILE A 639 -16.97 17.00 11.84
CA ILE A 639 -15.99 18.11 11.92
C ILE A 639 -16.57 19.42 11.37
N GLY A 640 -17.13 19.41 10.15
CA GLY A 640 -17.73 20.59 9.53
C GLY A 640 -18.89 21.19 10.36
N PRO A 641 -19.86 20.37 10.83
CA PRO A 641 -20.86 20.82 11.79
C PRO A 641 -20.29 21.42 13.08
N GLN A 642 -19.28 20.80 13.68
CA GLN A 642 -18.63 21.32 14.89
C GLN A 642 -17.90 22.64 14.63
N ALA A 643 -17.23 22.79 13.49
CA ALA A 643 -16.63 24.05 13.07
C ALA A 643 -17.67 25.17 12.98
N LYS A 644 -18.84 24.89 12.37
CA LYS A 644 -19.96 25.86 12.30
C LYS A 644 -20.56 26.16 13.68
N ALA A 645 -20.58 25.18 14.58
CA ALA A 645 -21.10 25.31 15.93
C ALA A 645 -20.12 25.96 16.91
N PHE A 646 -18.85 26.15 16.53
CA PHE A 646 -17.81 26.70 17.40
C PHE A 646 -18.17 28.11 17.90
N LYS A 647 -18.15 28.28 19.23
CA LYS A 647 -18.48 29.56 19.91
C LYS A 647 -17.29 30.19 20.63
N GLY A 648 -16.13 29.54 20.65
CA GLY A 648 -14.93 30.07 21.30
C GLY A 648 -14.46 31.37 20.64
N LYS A 649 -13.75 32.19 21.41
CA LYS A 649 -13.28 33.49 20.93
C LYS A 649 -11.95 33.33 20.22
N ILE A 650 -11.94 33.58 18.90
CA ILE A 650 -10.70 33.70 18.13
C ILE A 650 -10.15 35.12 18.33
N PRO A 651 -8.89 35.28 18.80
CA PRO A 651 -8.25 36.59 18.92
C PRO A 651 -8.15 37.30 17.55
N ALA A 652 -8.04 38.63 17.57
CA ALA A 652 -7.82 39.37 16.32
C ALA A 652 -6.39 39.11 15.81
N ILE A 653 -6.25 38.70 14.54
CA ILE A 653 -4.96 38.36 13.93
C ILE A 653 -4.61 39.45 12.92
N LYS A 654 -3.49 40.16 13.13
CA LYS A 654 -2.99 41.22 12.23
C LYS A 654 -1.51 41.08 11.88
N THR A 655 -0.77 40.27 12.64
CA THR A 655 0.66 40.02 12.51
C THR A 655 0.94 38.54 12.77
N GLY A 656 2.10 38.02 12.36
CA GLY A 656 2.49 36.66 12.71
C GLY A 656 2.56 36.42 14.22
N ARG A 657 2.87 37.44 15.02
CA ARG A 657 2.79 37.38 16.49
C ARG A 657 1.36 37.13 16.99
N ASP A 658 0.38 37.79 16.38
CA ASP A 658 -1.03 37.56 16.73
C ASP A 658 -1.48 36.16 16.30
N ALA A 659 -0.96 35.65 15.17
CA ALA A 659 -1.21 34.27 14.73
C ALA A 659 -0.65 33.26 15.75
N ALA A 660 0.59 33.44 16.23
CA ALA A 660 1.16 32.63 17.30
C ALA A 660 0.33 32.69 18.59
N PHE A 661 -0.13 33.88 18.98
CA PHE A 661 -1.00 34.03 20.15
C PHE A 661 -2.35 33.32 19.97
N ALA A 662 -2.93 33.38 18.77
CA ALA A 662 -4.12 32.61 18.43
C ALA A 662 -3.87 31.10 18.51
N THR A 663 -2.69 30.62 18.13
CA THR A 663 -2.29 29.22 18.30
C THR A 663 -2.26 28.79 19.77
N VAL A 664 -1.66 29.59 20.66
CA VAL A 664 -1.69 29.30 22.11
C VAL A 664 -3.12 29.34 22.67
N THR A 665 -3.96 30.23 22.14
CA THR A 665 -5.39 30.27 22.50
C THR A 665 -6.11 28.99 22.07
N LEU A 666 -5.82 28.46 20.87
CA LEU A 666 -6.34 27.19 20.40
C LEU A 666 -5.86 26.01 21.26
N MET A 667 -4.57 25.95 21.61
CA MET A 667 -4.05 24.91 22.49
C MET A 667 -4.69 24.97 23.89
N SER A 668 -4.98 26.17 24.40
CA SER A 668 -5.72 26.34 25.65
C SER A 668 -7.17 25.87 25.54
N GLU A 669 -7.86 26.18 24.44
CA GLU A 669 -9.21 25.67 24.16
C GLU A 669 -9.21 24.14 24.08
N ALA A 670 -8.21 23.56 23.41
CA ALA A 670 -8.07 22.12 23.27
C ALA A 670 -7.95 21.42 24.63
N ALA A 671 -7.09 21.94 25.51
CA ALA A 671 -6.94 21.42 26.86
C ALA A 671 -8.14 21.67 27.78
N GLN A 672 -9.05 22.58 27.43
CA GLN A 672 -10.31 22.77 28.15
C GLN A 672 -11.40 21.79 27.66
N ILE A 673 -11.46 21.54 26.36
CA ILE A 673 -12.38 20.56 25.76
C ILE A 673 -12.01 19.15 26.22
N LEU A 674 -10.74 18.78 26.08
CA LEU A 674 -10.23 17.48 26.50
C LEU A 674 -8.91 17.68 27.28
N PRO A 675 -8.96 17.74 28.61
CA PRO A 675 -7.75 17.87 29.42
C PRO A 675 -6.80 16.69 29.18
N PRO A 676 -5.48 16.93 28.97
CA PRO A 676 -4.50 15.86 28.74
C PRO A 676 -4.53 14.79 29.82
N SER A 677 -4.64 15.18 31.11
CA SER A 677 -4.73 14.23 32.21
C SER A 677 -5.97 13.34 32.13
N THR A 678 -7.14 13.88 31.77
CA THR A 678 -8.37 13.11 31.60
C THR A 678 -8.20 12.04 30.51
N LEU A 679 -7.58 12.41 29.39
CA LEU A 679 -7.29 11.48 28.29
C LEU A 679 -6.32 10.37 28.73
N ILE A 680 -5.22 10.74 29.41
CA ILE A 680 -4.20 9.80 29.87
C ILE A 680 -4.76 8.85 30.93
N ASP A 681 -5.51 9.37 31.91
CA ASP A 681 -6.11 8.58 32.98
C ASP A 681 -7.11 7.56 32.41
N GLU A 682 -7.94 7.97 31.45
CA GLU A 682 -8.88 7.07 30.79
C GLU A 682 -8.16 6.00 29.97
N TYR A 683 -7.10 6.38 29.23
CA TYR A 683 -6.24 5.42 28.53
C TYR A 683 -5.63 4.38 29.49
N VAL A 684 -5.10 4.83 30.64
CA VAL A 684 -4.56 3.96 31.69
C VAL A 684 -5.65 3.07 32.29
N ARG A 685 -6.84 3.62 32.56
CA ARG A 685 -8.00 2.87 33.07
C ARG A 685 -8.45 1.78 32.11
N LEU A 686 -8.40 2.07 30.81
CA LEU A 686 -8.65 1.12 29.74
C LEU A 686 -7.52 0.09 29.61
N GLY A 687 -6.42 0.20 30.35
CA GLY A 687 -5.32 -0.77 30.42
C GLY A 687 -4.13 -0.43 29.52
N GLY A 688 -4.17 0.71 28.82
CA GLY A 688 -3.12 1.14 27.89
C GLY A 688 -2.88 0.18 26.72
N GLY A 689 -1.85 0.47 25.93
CA GLY A 689 -1.58 -0.24 24.68
C GLY A 689 -2.54 0.16 23.57
N SER A 690 -2.76 -0.73 22.61
CA SER A 690 -3.49 -0.39 21.38
C SER A 690 -4.58 -1.38 20.99
N SER A 691 -5.05 -2.16 21.96
CA SER A 691 -6.12 -3.14 21.71
C SER A 691 -7.41 -2.48 21.24
N ALA A 692 -8.21 -3.18 20.44
CA ALA A 692 -9.53 -2.71 20.02
C ALA A 692 -10.37 -2.23 21.21
N ARG A 693 -10.32 -2.91 22.35
CA ARG A 693 -11.00 -2.48 23.59
C ARG A 693 -10.57 -1.10 24.08
N VAL A 694 -9.27 -0.79 24.02
CA VAL A 694 -8.72 0.50 24.43
C VAL A 694 -9.10 1.57 23.43
N VAL A 695 -8.94 1.27 22.14
CA VAL A 695 -9.24 2.19 21.04
C VAL A 695 -10.73 2.54 20.99
N ASP A 696 -11.61 1.53 20.99
CA ASP A 696 -13.07 1.70 21.05
C ASP A 696 -13.51 2.35 22.36
N GLY A 697 -12.80 2.08 23.46
CA GLY A 697 -13.05 2.71 24.76
C GLY A 697 -12.73 4.20 24.78
N LEU A 698 -11.60 4.61 24.20
CA LEU A 698 -11.26 6.03 24.02
C LEU A 698 -12.27 6.73 23.12
N TRP A 699 -12.70 6.09 22.02
CA TRP A 699 -13.72 6.65 21.15
C TRP A 699 -15.06 6.84 21.86
N ALA A 700 -15.48 5.85 22.64
CA ALA A 700 -16.70 5.95 23.44
C ALA A 700 -16.62 7.07 24.49
N ALA A 701 -15.43 7.34 25.04
CA ALA A 701 -15.21 8.40 26.01
C ALA A 701 -15.10 9.80 25.37
N PHE A 702 -14.41 9.92 24.23
CA PHE A 702 -13.92 11.20 23.73
C PHE A 702 -14.27 11.52 22.28
N GLY A 703 -14.94 10.64 21.53
CA GLY A 703 -15.19 10.85 20.09
C GLY A 703 -15.93 12.16 19.76
N GLU A 704 -16.88 12.58 20.61
CA GLU A 704 -17.55 13.87 20.45
C GLU A 704 -16.60 15.05 20.70
N ASP A 705 -15.76 14.95 21.73
CA ASP A 705 -14.79 15.99 22.07
C ASP A 705 -13.68 16.09 21.02
N THR A 706 -13.23 14.96 20.46
CA THR A 706 -12.35 14.92 19.28
C THR A 706 -12.97 15.67 18.10
N ALA A 707 -14.26 15.50 17.83
CA ALA A 707 -14.95 16.26 16.77
C ALA A 707 -14.98 17.78 17.06
N LYS A 708 -15.18 18.18 18.32
CA LYS A 708 -15.14 19.59 18.74
C LYS A 708 -13.75 20.20 18.58
N LEU A 709 -12.71 19.46 18.99
CA LEU A 709 -11.30 19.86 18.86
C LEU A 709 -10.94 20.15 17.39
N MET A 710 -11.24 19.20 16.50
CA MET A 710 -10.99 19.36 15.06
C MET A 710 -11.82 20.49 14.45
N GLY A 711 -13.07 20.66 14.90
CA GLY A 711 -13.93 21.78 14.50
C GLY A 711 -13.34 23.14 14.92
N ALA A 712 -12.81 23.25 16.14
CA ALA A 712 -12.12 24.44 16.62
C ALA A 712 -10.85 24.72 15.80
N GLY A 713 -10.03 23.70 15.55
CA GLY A 713 -8.85 23.79 14.68
C GLY A 713 -9.19 24.33 13.29
N ALA A 714 -10.25 23.81 12.66
CA ALA A 714 -10.71 24.28 11.35
C ALA A 714 -11.11 25.76 11.36
N ARG A 715 -11.72 26.25 12.45
CA ARG A 715 -12.12 27.66 12.57
C ARG A 715 -10.95 28.59 12.81
N PHE A 716 -9.97 28.19 13.61
CA PHE A 716 -8.74 28.95 13.80
C PHE A 716 -7.90 29.01 12.52
N LEU A 717 -7.77 27.90 11.80
CA LEU A 717 -7.07 27.84 10.51
C LEU A 717 -7.72 28.78 9.48
N ALA A 718 -9.05 28.71 9.34
CA ALA A 718 -9.79 29.61 8.46
C ALA A 718 -9.57 31.09 8.83
N ALA A 719 -9.58 31.42 10.12
CA ALA A 719 -9.34 32.79 10.60
C ALA A 719 -7.90 33.26 10.31
N MET A 720 -6.90 32.39 10.41
CA MET A 720 -5.51 32.72 10.04
C MET A 720 -5.36 32.97 8.55
N TRP A 721 -5.96 32.13 7.70
CA TRP A 721 -5.96 32.34 6.25
C TRP A 721 -6.66 33.66 5.86
N GLU A 722 -7.83 33.94 6.43
CA GLU A 722 -8.56 35.19 6.21
C GLU A 722 -7.75 36.41 6.68
N ALA A 723 -7.08 36.30 7.82
CA ALA A 723 -6.26 37.38 8.37
C ALA A 723 -5.03 37.66 7.49
N ALA A 724 -4.31 36.63 7.04
CA ALA A 724 -3.17 36.79 6.14
C ALA A 724 -3.59 37.47 4.83
N TYR A 725 -4.73 37.04 4.26
CA TYR A 725 -5.32 37.65 3.08
C TYR A 725 -5.68 39.13 3.29
N ALA A 726 -6.33 39.45 4.41
CA ALA A 726 -6.70 40.83 4.75
C ALA A 726 -5.47 41.72 5.00
N VAL A 727 -4.44 41.22 5.68
CA VAL A 727 -3.20 41.96 6.00
C VAL A 727 -2.35 42.22 4.76
N ALA A 728 -2.37 41.31 3.78
CA ALA A 728 -1.66 41.51 2.53
C ALA A 728 -2.23 42.66 1.68
N ASP A 729 -3.49 43.05 1.92
CA ASP A 729 -4.22 44.11 1.18
C ASP A 729 -4.10 43.94 -0.34
N THR A 730 -4.17 42.70 -0.79
CA THR A 730 -4.07 42.31 -2.20
C THR A 730 -5.31 41.52 -2.59
N SER A 731 -5.69 41.61 -3.85
CA SER A 731 -6.74 40.75 -4.41
C SER A 731 -6.09 39.57 -5.12
N LEU A 732 -6.43 38.35 -4.71
CA LEU A 732 -6.27 37.20 -5.59
C LEU A 732 -7.16 37.45 -6.84
N PRO A 733 -6.70 37.12 -8.06
CA PRO A 733 -7.55 37.22 -9.24
C PRO A 733 -8.85 36.45 -9.05
N ALA A 734 -9.97 36.99 -9.52
CA ALA A 734 -11.26 36.32 -9.42
C ALA A 734 -11.29 35.04 -10.28
N GLY A 735 -11.90 33.98 -9.76
CA GLY A 735 -12.13 32.71 -10.45
C GLY A 735 -11.29 31.54 -9.90
N ALA A 736 -11.84 30.34 -10.04
CA ALA A 736 -11.17 29.09 -9.69
C ALA A 736 -9.92 28.91 -10.55
N ARG A 737 -8.78 28.67 -9.91
CA ARG A 737 -7.53 28.33 -10.58
C ARG A 737 -6.75 27.35 -9.74
N GLU A 738 -6.19 26.37 -10.42
CA GLU A 738 -5.44 25.29 -9.81
C GLU A 738 -3.95 25.57 -10.01
N ILE A 739 -3.16 25.33 -8.96
CA ILE A 739 -1.71 25.38 -9.02
C ILE A 739 -1.19 23.98 -9.36
N ASP A 740 -0.19 23.95 -10.23
CA ASP A 740 0.49 22.73 -10.65
C ASP A 740 1.22 22.03 -9.48
N GLU A 741 1.07 20.70 -9.41
CA GLU A 741 1.65 19.86 -8.36
C GLU A 741 3.19 19.88 -8.38
N GLN A 742 3.83 19.88 -9.55
CA GLN A 742 5.28 19.92 -9.65
C GLN A 742 5.84 21.28 -9.21
N ALA A 743 5.12 22.37 -9.52
CA ALA A 743 5.48 23.69 -9.04
C ALA A 743 5.44 23.78 -7.50
N LEU A 744 4.42 23.20 -6.87
CA LEU A 744 4.32 23.11 -5.42
C LEU A 744 5.41 22.20 -4.82
N ALA A 745 5.69 21.06 -5.45
CA ALA A 745 6.76 20.16 -5.06
C ALA A 745 8.12 20.85 -5.04
N HIS A 746 8.43 21.62 -6.07
CA HIS A 746 9.65 22.41 -6.12
C HIS A 746 9.76 23.40 -4.95
N VAL A 747 8.64 24.01 -4.53
CA VAL A 747 8.61 24.95 -3.41
C VAL A 747 8.85 24.25 -2.08
N TYR A 748 8.12 23.17 -1.74
CA TYR A 748 8.30 22.55 -0.42
C TYR A 748 9.59 21.74 -0.30
N GLN A 749 10.20 21.34 -1.43
CA GLN A 749 11.51 20.69 -1.47
C GLN A 749 12.67 21.71 -1.30
N ASP A 750 12.44 22.99 -1.58
CA ASP A 750 13.40 24.05 -1.34
C ASP A 750 13.57 24.27 0.18
N LYS A 751 14.77 23.96 0.67
CA LYS A 751 15.12 24.10 2.09
C LYS A 751 15.12 25.54 2.59
N THR A 752 15.14 26.52 1.69
CA THR A 752 15.06 27.94 2.03
C THR A 752 13.64 28.44 2.19
N PHE A 753 12.65 27.71 1.67
CA PHE A 753 11.23 28.02 1.85
C PHE A 753 10.77 27.61 3.25
N VAL A 754 10.35 28.59 4.07
CA VAL A 754 9.93 28.40 5.48
C VAL A 754 10.82 27.40 6.23
N PRO A 755 12.13 27.65 6.40
CA PRO A 755 13.07 26.67 6.95
C PRO A 755 12.64 26.19 8.34
N SER A 756 12.89 24.91 8.63
CA SER A 756 12.65 24.32 9.95
C SER A 756 13.75 24.73 10.91
N LEU A 757 13.36 25.32 12.04
CA LEU A 757 14.27 25.96 12.97
C LEU A 757 13.95 25.53 14.40
N THR A 758 14.96 25.60 15.25
CA THR A 758 14.84 25.51 16.70
C THR A 758 14.58 26.92 17.28
N ILE A 759 14.09 27.01 18.52
CA ILE A 759 13.67 28.28 19.11
C ILE A 759 14.82 29.31 19.21
N ASP A 760 16.05 28.85 19.41
CA ASP A 760 17.28 29.66 19.42
C ASP A 760 17.63 30.26 18.04
N LYS A 761 17.02 29.75 16.96
CA LYS A 761 17.31 30.14 15.58
C LYS A 761 16.15 30.81 14.85
N ILE A 762 14.92 30.69 15.35
CA ILE A 762 13.74 31.22 14.65
C ILE A 762 13.61 32.75 14.76
N GLY A 763 14.14 33.36 15.82
CA GLY A 763 14.04 34.79 16.10
C GLY A 763 14.39 35.73 14.92
N PRO A 764 15.52 35.54 14.21
CA PRO A 764 15.87 36.37 13.05
C PRO A 764 14.97 36.21 11.82
N VAL A 765 14.09 35.20 11.78
CA VAL A 765 13.25 34.87 10.62
C VAL A 765 11.80 35.33 10.82
N ILE A 766 11.40 35.59 12.07
CA ILE A 766 10.06 36.08 12.42
C ILE A 766 10.12 37.58 12.75
N GLY A 767 9.18 38.38 12.25
CA GLY A 767 9.19 39.83 12.48
C GLY A 767 8.55 40.65 11.37
#